data_AF-A0A834FGR1-F1
#
_entry.id   AF-A0A834FGR1-F1
#
_cell.length_a   1.000
_cell.length_b   1.000
_cell.length_c   1.000
_cell.angle_alpha   90.00
_cell.angle_beta   90.00
_cell.angle_gamma   90.00
#
_symmetry.space_group_name_H-M   'P 1'
#
loop_
_entity.id
_entity.type
_entity.pdbx_description
1 polymer ?
#
loop_
_entity_poly.entity_id
_entity_poly.type
_entity_poly.pdbx_seq_one_letter_code
_entity_poly.pdbx_strand_id
1 'polypeptide(L)'
;MSSLKQSLHFGLEFVAFLGDRMNGINKDELRWIYNNDFKERDGIKRPGFSKIYYALREYNKICIVNGDVYLSSRAVVHFYSNQWRRPRVRQPNPGRCERQTAILALNARDPKRLCAEILQRMRVNRKEMLADKGGVIITSNPMAISGKVQVSKKPLVVSFHIVNRSPNCINFTFYHAISRIRCFSLEDERRVSRVNPVFLYSEESYDVVVRCKLDEYGYFPATVFFEFQPDVPEATPFYIVREIEVSVEPSLESVPGPVAPYKPFKKAARTPVARVVVDGVPPVYSGSQRMPAKVKLGEYTYPRYLKKLVKHKMEDSEVLSSDDKRRLASVKNLLDSSLDMENYSKRFHLLLHLEELQMEVDIRKYDLHGQTMTLDKRNSKFLILEVPGLAENRPSVLRGDCVTVSRSEDAGSEITVYKGYVHKIELNKLMLGFCDEFVANFISNMKFDVEFTLNRLTLKLQHRAVDMATKANPLLDVLFPSAAAKSSCSLPELSMFNRGLEDNPEQCKAVQHIVAGSSQPAPYVVFGPPGTGKTVTLVEAIKQILKLNSSAHILACAPSNSACDVLCERLLDSFCSYQVYRMNAQSRDPASVPETLRKNCNLDEKLGCFYFRDTEFLMKFRVIVTTLYTAGRLVTGGVPVNHFSHVFVDEAGQALEPETVIAIAGLLSPQEGQLVLAGDPKQLGPIVQSPIALKHQFGLSLLERLMEFNDLYKTSDPRFVTKLQKNYRWGRSVLKPVEKIRLALKKDRLLSQKLNLTGLKVGSVEEFQGQEKKIIMISTVRSSTNYVKMDQDFNIGFLSNEKRFNVAITRAKSLLIVVGNPLILRTNPVWEKFINYCLDKKGYTGFPLEKTDNEDAFVLMMAALRIMDTEC
;
A
#
# COMPACT_ATOMS: atom_id res chain seq x y z
N MET A 1 -47.69 16.09 -19.65
CA MET A 1 -46.46 15.51 -20.23
C MET A 1 -46.13 14.20 -19.50
N SER A 2 -46.53 13.03 -20.03
CA SER A 2 -46.06 11.74 -19.50
C SER A 2 -44.55 11.65 -19.69
N SER A 3 -43.83 11.28 -18.63
CA SER A 3 -42.43 11.72 -18.50
C SER A 3 -41.48 11.16 -19.57
N LEU A 4 -40.50 11.97 -19.97
CA LEU A 4 -39.38 11.52 -20.80
C LEU A 4 -38.66 10.29 -20.18
N LYS A 5 -38.69 10.18 -18.85
CA LYS A 5 -38.21 9.02 -18.06
C LYS A 5 -38.99 7.73 -18.33
N GLN A 6 -40.32 7.78 -18.49
CA GLN A 6 -41.11 6.59 -18.89
C GLN A 6 -40.74 6.13 -20.29
N SER A 7 -40.55 7.06 -21.24
CA SER A 7 -40.09 6.71 -22.60
C SER A 7 -38.66 6.16 -22.61
N LEU A 8 -37.78 6.66 -21.73
CA LEU A 8 -36.44 6.08 -21.52
C LEU A 8 -36.52 4.65 -20.95
N HIS A 9 -37.40 4.39 -19.99
CA HIS A 9 -37.54 3.07 -19.36
C HIS A 9 -37.91 2.00 -20.39
N PHE A 10 -38.97 2.20 -21.17
CA PHE A 10 -39.35 1.29 -22.27
C PHE A 10 -38.28 1.22 -23.38
N GLY A 11 -37.47 2.27 -23.55
CA GLY A 11 -36.31 2.23 -24.44
C GLY A 11 -35.19 1.32 -23.94
N LEU A 12 -34.92 1.31 -22.64
CA LEU A 12 -33.91 0.43 -22.05
C LEU A 12 -34.38 -1.04 -22.05
N GLU A 13 -35.67 -1.31 -21.89
CA GLU A 13 -36.24 -2.65 -22.10
C GLU A 13 -36.06 -3.11 -23.57
N PHE A 14 -36.31 -2.23 -24.53
CA PHE A 14 -36.12 -2.56 -25.96
C PHE A 14 -34.65 -2.84 -26.30
N VAL A 15 -33.72 -2.07 -25.73
CA VAL A 15 -32.28 -2.33 -25.81
C VAL A 15 -31.92 -3.71 -25.24
N ALA A 16 -32.48 -4.07 -24.08
CA ALA A 16 -32.24 -5.37 -23.44
C ALA A 16 -32.83 -6.55 -24.25
N PHE A 17 -33.98 -6.35 -24.91
CA PHE A 17 -34.60 -7.34 -25.80
C PHE A 17 -33.75 -7.67 -27.04
N LEU A 18 -33.10 -6.64 -27.61
CA LEU A 18 -32.23 -6.82 -28.77
C LEU A 18 -30.91 -7.52 -28.40
N GLY A 19 -30.33 -7.18 -27.25
CA GLY A 19 -29.06 -7.75 -26.79
C GLY A 19 -27.91 -7.44 -27.75
N ASP A 20 -27.07 -8.44 -28.03
CA ASP A 20 -25.92 -8.29 -28.93
C ASP A 20 -26.30 -8.01 -30.40
N ARG A 21 -27.58 -8.19 -30.78
CA ARG A 21 -28.07 -7.90 -32.13
C ARG A 21 -28.00 -6.41 -32.49
N MET A 22 -27.93 -5.50 -31.52
CA MET A 22 -28.13 -4.06 -31.74
C MET A 22 -26.96 -3.31 -32.41
N ASN A 23 -25.80 -3.92 -32.63
CA ASN A 23 -24.61 -3.23 -33.13
C ASN A 23 -24.62 -3.17 -34.67
N GLY A 24 -24.90 -1.99 -35.24
CA GLY A 24 -24.84 -1.76 -36.68
C GLY A 24 -26.16 -2.04 -37.43
N ILE A 25 -27.31 -1.91 -36.75
CA ILE A 25 -28.63 -1.97 -37.40
C ILE A 25 -29.07 -0.54 -37.76
N ASN A 26 -29.70 -0.38 -38.93
CA ASN A 26 -30.24 0.90 -39.37
C ASN A 26 -31.52 1.29 -38.57
N LYS A 27 -31.90 2.57 -38.65
CA LYS A 27 -33.01 3.12 -37.88
C LYS A 27 -34.39 2.54 -38.24
N ASP A 28 -34.63 2.21 -39.51
CA ASP A 28 -35.95 1.76 -39.98
C ASP A 28 -36.18 0.27 -39.74
N GLU A 29 -35.12 -0.53 -39.77
CA GLU A 29 -35.13 -1.92 -39.33
C GLU A 29 -35.36 -2.03 -37.81
N LEU A 30 -34.70 -1.19 -36.99
CA LEU A 30 -35.02 -1.06 -35.56
C LEU A 30 -36.48 -0.63 -35.32
N ARG A 31 -37.05 0.20 -36.20
CA ARG A 31 -38.46 0.61 -36.13
C ARG A 31 -39.40 -0.54 -36.47
N TRP A 32 -39.03 -1.39 -37.44
CA TRP A 32 -39.78 -2.59 -37.80
C TRP A 32 -39.81 -3.58 -36.63
N ILE A 33 -38.63 -3.95 -36.10
CA ILE A 33 -38.49 -4.86 -34.95
C ILE A 33 -39.24 -4.32 -33.73
N TYR A 34 -39.19 -3.01 -33.47
CA TYR A 34 -39.93 -2.40 -32.37
C TYR A 34 -41.44 -2.63 -32.49
N ASN A 35 -42.02 -2.35 -33.65
CA ASN A 35 -43.47 -2.37 -33.82
C ASN A 35 -44.05 -3.78 -33.90
N ASN A 36 -43.31 -4.74 -34.48
CA ASN A 36 -43.79 -6.11 -34.67
C ASN A 36 -43.43 -7.04 -33.51
N ASP A 37 -42.18 -7.00 -33.02
CA ASP A 37 -41.67 -8.05 -32.11
C ASP A 37 -41.68 -7.63 -30.63
N PHE A 38 -41.79 -6.32 -30.33
CA PHE A 38 -41.61 -5.79 -28.97
C PHE A 38 -42.80 -4.99 -28.43
N LYS A 39 -43.46 -4.19 -29.27
CA LYS A 39 -44.51 -3.24 -28.85
C LYS A 39 -45.68 -3.92 -28.13
N GLU A 40 -46.09 -5.10 -28.58
CA GLU A 40 -47.35 -5.75 -28.12
C GLU A 40 -47.11 -7.04 -27.30
N ARG A 41 -45.84 -7.41 -27.06
CA ARG A 41 -45.40 -8.72 -26.54
C ARG A 41 -46.03 -9.15 -25.19
N ASP A 42 -46.50 -8.20 -24.38
CA ASP A 42 -46.96 -8.45 -23.00
C ASP A 42 -48.29 -7.74 -22.66
N GLY A 43 -49.05 -7.27 -23.67
CA GLY A 43 -50.31 -6.51 -23.46
C GLY A 43 -50.14 -5.11 -22.86
N ILE A 44 -48.91 -4.68 -22.55
CA ILE A 44 -48.59 -3.37 -21.98
C ILE A 44 -48.62 -2.29 -23.06
N LYS A 45 -49.33 -1.17 -22.81
CA LYS A 45 -49.49 -0.06 -23.75
C LYS A 45 -48.21 0.80 -23.87
N ARG A 46 -47.24 0.35 -24.65
CA ARG A 46 -45.92 0.99 -24.80
C ARG A 46 -45.94 2.24 -25.73
N PRO A 47 -45.08 3.25 -25.49
CA PRO A 47 -44.97 4.44 -26.36
C PRO A 47 -44.50 4.11 -27.78
N GLY A 48 -44.93 4.88 -28.79
CA GLY A 48 -44.47 4.67 -30.16
C GLY A 48 -42.96 4.90 -30.35
N PHE A 49 -42.33 4.12 -31.24
CA PHE A 49 -40.89 4.07 -31.49
C PHE A 49 -40.19 5.44 -31.48
N SER A 50 -40.74 6.45 -32.18
CA SER A 50 -40.13 7.78 -32.26
C SER A 50 -39.92 8.46 -30.90
N LYS A 51 -40.80 8.23 -29.92
CA LYS A 51 -40.65 8.79 -28.55
C LYS A 51 -39.57 8.07 -27.76
N ILE A 52 -39.46 6.75 -27.93
CA ILE A 52 -38.43 5.92 -27.29
C ILE A 52 -37.06 6.19 -27.91
N TYR A 53 -36.97 6.25 -29.24
CA TYR A 53 -35.76 6.59 -29.98
C TYR A 53 -35.27 8.00 -29.62
N TYR A 54 -36.18 8.97 -29.51
CA TYR A 54 -35.86 10.31 -29.02
C TYR A 54 -35.34 10.29 -27.58
N ALA A 55 -36.00 9.59 -26.65
CA ALA A 55 -35.51 9.45 -25.27
C ALA A 55 -34.14 8.75 -25.18
N LEU A 56 -33.91 7.67 -25.94
CA LEU A 56 -32.62 6.99 -25.98
C LEU A 56 -31.50 7.89 -26.51
N ARG A 57 -31.79 8.77 -27.48
CA ARG A 57 -30.86 9.78 -27.99
C ARG A 57 -30.58 10.88 -26.96
N GLU A 58 -31.61 11.50 -26.39
CA GLU A 58 -31.50 12.56 -25.37
C GLU A 58 -30.70 12.11 -24.13
N TYR A 59 -30.88 10.86 -23.71
CA TYR A 59 -30.13 10.28 -22.58
C TYR A 59 -28.82 9.57 -22.97
N ASN A 60 -28.28 9.86 -24.18
CA ASN A 60 -27.00 9.36 -24.68
C ASN A 60 -26.81 7.82 -24.61
N LYS A 61 -27.89 7.06 -24.84
CA LYS A 61 -27.90 5.59 -24.83
C LYS A 61 -27.61 4.97 -26.20
N ILE A 62 -27.85 5.73 -27.27
CA ILE A 62 -27.53 5.35 -28.65
C ILE A 62 -26.72 6.47 -29.31
N CYS A 63 -25.77 6.10 -30.16
CA CYS A 63 -25.10 7.00 -31.09
C CYS A 63 -25.37 6.57 -32.53
N ILE A 64 -25.25 7.51 -33.46
CA ILE A 64 -25.49 7.28 -34.89
C ILE A 64 -24.18 7.54 -35.62
N VAL A 65 -23.70 6.57 -36.40
CA VAL A 65 -22.51 6.71 -37.24
C VAL A 65 -22.88 6.21 -38.63
N ASN A 66 -22.73 7.04 -39.65
CA ASN A 66 -23.04 6.73 -41.06
C ASN A 66 -24.46 6.21 -41.36
N GLY A 67 -25.43 6.47 -40.48
CA GLY A 67 -26.83 6.03 -40.61
C GLY A 67 -27.19 4.85 -39.71
N ASP A 68 -26.20 4.08 -39.29
CA ASP A 68 -26.36 2.95 -38.38
C ASP A 68 -26.42 3.38 -36.93
N VAL A 69 -27.22 2.67 -36.14
CA VAL A 69 -27.41 2.93 -34.72
C VAL A 69 -26.53 1.97 -33.93
N TYR A 70 -25.74 2.54 -33.03
CA TYR A 70 -24.88 1.79 -32.12
C TYR A 70 -25.30 2.06 -30.67
N LEU A 71 -25.22 1.03 -29.84
CA LEU A 71 -25.36 1.22 -28.40
C LEU A 71 -24.18 2.02 -27.87
N SER A 72 -24.49 3.06 -27.11
CA SER A 72 -23.51 3.74 -26.28
C SER A 72 -23.16 2.82 -25.11
N SER A 73 -22.27 1.85 -25.37
CA SER A 73 -21.67 0.93 -24.40
C SER A 73 -20.78 1.64 -23.36
N ARG A 74 -20.79 2.98 -23.38
CA ARG A 74 -20.54 3.84 -22.23
C ARG A 74 -21.85 4.47 -21.78
N ALA A 75 -22.55 3.77 -20.90
CA ALA A 75 -23.29 4.48 -19.86
C ALA A 75 -22.28 5.35 -19.11
N VAL A 76 -22.26 6.66 -19.40
CA VAL A 76 -21.54 7.65 -18.59
C VAL A 76 -22.31 7.85 -17.29
N VAL A 77 -22.26 6.81 -16.45
CA VAL A 77 -22.06 7.03 -15.02
C VAL A 77 -20.70 7.73 -14.93
N HIS A 78 -20.64 8.88 -14.26
CA HIS A 78 -19.36 9.54 -13.98
C HIS A 78 -18.54 8.72 -12.96
N PHE A 79 -17.94 7.64 -13.44
CA PHE A 79 -16.79 7.03 -12.79
C PHE A 79 -15.60 7.98 -12.94
N TYR A 80 -15.22 8.61 -11.84
CA TYR A 80 -13.91 9.24 -11.70
C TYR A 80 -12.83 8.14 -11.56
N SER A 81 -12.53 7.45 -12.66
CA SER A 81 -11.30 6.68 -12.84
C SER A 81 -10.84 6.78 -14.30
N ASN A 82 -9.57 6.43 -14.55
CA ASN A 82 -8.89 6.46 -15.86
C ASN A 82 -8.41 7.84 -16.35
N GLN A 83 -7.36 8.38 -15.71
CA GLN A 83 -6.37 9.27 -16.36
C GLN A 83 -4.97 8.61 -16.37
N TRP A 84 -4.88 7.38 -16.89
CA TRP A 84 -3.60 6.67 -17.08
C TRP A 84 -3.53 5.98 -18.46
N ARG A 85 -3.08 6.71 -19.47
CA ARG A 85 -2.44 6.15 -20.68
C ARG A 85 -1.32 7.08 -21.13
N ARG A 86 -0.12 6.55 -21.33
CA ARG A 86 0.93 7.18 -22.15
C ARG A 86 0.86 6.61 -23.59
N PRO A 87 1.38 7.34 -24.61
CA PRO A 87 1.32 6.87 -26.00
C PRO A 87 2.16 5.59 -26.22
N ARG A 88 1.73 4.73 -27.13
CA ARG A 88 2.56 3.62 -27.64
C ARG A 88 3.55 4.16 -28.66
N VAL A 89 4.85 4.04 -28.40
CA VAL A 89 5.89 4.20 -29.41
C VAL A 89 5.85 3.00 -30.36
N ARG A 90 5.81 3.24 -31.68
CA ARG A 90 5.99 2.20 -32.70
C ARG A 90 7.47 2.12 -33.07
N GLN A 91 8.02 0.91 -33.11
CA GLN A 91 9.25 0.58 -33.84
C GLN A 91 9.11 -0.82 -34.49
N PRO A 92 9.94 -1.16 -35.50
CA PRO A 92 9.43 -1.80 -36.72
C PRO A 92 9.63 -3.32 -36.81
N ASN A 93 8.91 -3.93 -37.75
CA ASN A 93 9.11 -5.32 -38.19
C ASN A 93 10.42 -5.48 -38.98
N PRO A 94 11.09 -6.62 -38.79
CA PRO A 94 11.66 -7.41 -39.89
C PRO A 94 10.86 -8.72 -40.05
N GLY A 95 10.79 -9.28 -41.25
CA GLY A 95 10.01 -10.49 -41.54
C GLY A 95 10.80 -11.59 -42.27
N ARG A 96 10.19 -12.79 -42.37
CA ARG A 96 10.55 -13.97 -43.21
C ARG A 96 11.99 -14.51 -43.06
N CYS A 97 12.24 -15.82 -42.97
CA CYS A 97 11.75 -16.82 -43.92
C CYS A 97 11.69 -18.26 -43.31
N GLU A 98 11.47 -19.25 -44.17
CA GLU A 98 10.91 -20.58 -43.88
C GLU A 98 11.93 -21.74 -43.86
N ARG A 99 11.39 -22.94 -43.56
CA ARG A 99 11.80 -24.33 -43.92
C ARG A 99 12.68 -25.07 -42.90
N GLN A 100 12.58 -26.40 -42.72
CA GLN A 100 11.53 -27.43 -42.85
C GLN A 100 12.29 -28.78 -42.77
N THR A 101 11.90 -29.70 -41.88
CA THR A 101 12.12 -31.18 -41.99
C THR A 101 13.58 -31.72 -42.07
N ALA A 102 13.93 -32.98 -41.77
CA ALA A 102 13.15 -34.20 -41.54
C ALA A 102 13.91 -35.32 -40.74
N ILE A 103 13.15 -36.10 -39.94
CA ILE A 103 13.12 -37.58 -39.80
C ILE A 103 14.39 -38.41 -39.41
N LEU A 104 14.24 -39.26 -38.36
CA LEU A 104 14.53 -40.73 -38.25
C LEU A 104 14.80 -41.10 -36.76
N ALA A 105 13.92 -41.84 -36.06
CA ALA A 105 13.83 -43.31 -35.93
C ALA A 105 14.93 -43.95 -35.04
N LEU A 106 14.72 -44.93 -34.14
CA LEU A 106 13.54 -45.69 -33.66
C LEU A 106 13.85 -46.33 -32.27
N ASN A 107 12.84 -46.92 -31.61
CA ASN A 107 12.91 -47.89 -30.48
C ASN A 107 13.09 -47.39 -29.01
N ALA A 108 12.36 -48.08 -28.10
CA ALA A 108 12.29 -47.90 -26.63
C ALA A 108 11.96 -46.48 -26.10
N ARG A 109 10.70 -46.04 -26.22
CA ARG A 109 10.23 -44.78 -25.58
C ARG A 109 10.01 -44.97 -24.07
N ASP A 110 10.89 -44.37 -23.26
CA ASP A 110 10.71 -44.10 -21.82
C ASP A 110 9.29 -43.54 -21.55
N PRO A 111 8.51 -44.10 -20.60
CA PRO A 111 7.17 -43.61 -20.26
C PRO A 111 7.09 -42.10 -20.01
N LYS A 112 8.15 -41.49 -19.46
CA LYS A 112 8.23 -40.04 -19.24
C LYS A 112 8.27 -39.25 -20.55
N ARG A 113 8.95 -39.76 -21.58
CA ARG A 113 9.00 -39.14 -22.92
C ARG A 113 7.66 -39.26 -23.62
N LEU A 114 6.99 -40.41 -23.51
CA LEU A 114 5.64 -40.61 -24.07
C LEU A 114 4.61 -39.67 -23.42
N CYS A 115 4.64 -39.52 -22.10
CA CYS A 115 3.77 -38.56 -21.39
C CYS A 115 4.02 -37.11 -21.86
N ALA A 116 5.27 -36.72 -22.09
CA ALA A 116 5.61 -35.38 -22.60
C ALA A 116 5.14 -35.16 -24.05
N GLU A 117 5.19 -36.18 -24.90
CA GLU A 117 4.68 -36.14 -26.28
C GLU A 117 3.15 -36.03 -26.32
N ILE A 118 2.44 -36.81 -25.49
CA ILE A 118 0.97 -36.75 -25.37
C ILE A 118 0.55 -35.37 -24.85
N LEU A 119 1.27 -34.81 -23.87
CA LEU A 119 1.05 -33.43 -23.40
C LEU A 119 1.28 -32.38 -24.51
N GLN A 120 2.28 -32.54 -25.38
CA GLN A 120 2.44 -31.67 -26.54
C GLN A 120 1.28 -31.81 -27.54
N ARG A 121 0.85 -33.03 -27.87
CA ARG A 121 -0.29 -33.24 -28.78
C ARG A 121 -1.59 -32.64 -28.21
N MET A 122 -1.82 -32.76 -26.90
CA MET A 122 -2.93 -32.09 -26.20
C MET A 122 -2.86 -30.56 -26.23
N ARG A 123 -1.67 -29.95 -26.30
CA ARG A 123 -1.51 -28.48 -26.48
C ARG A 123 -1.87 -28.04 -27.90
N VAL A 124 -1.58 -28.87 -28.90
CA VAL A 124 -1.84 -28.55 -30.32
C VAL A 124 -3.33 -28.77 -30.66
N ASN A 125 -3.89 -29.93 -30.35
CA ASN A 125 -5.30 -30.24 -30.65
C ASN A 125 -6.00 -31.03 -29.54
N ARG A 126 -6.35 -30.35 -28.45
CA ARG A 126 -7.00 -30.95 -27.26
C ARG A 126 -8.29 -31.69 -27.59
N LYS A 127 -9.12 -31.17 -28.51
CA LYS A 127 -10.42 -31.77 -28.85
C LYS A 127 -10.27 -33.14 -29.51
N GLU A 128 -9.31 -33.28 -30.43
CA GLU A 128 -9.01 -34.53 -31.12
C GLU A 128 -8.39 -35.60 -30.18
N MET A 129 -7.66 -35.18 -29.15
CA MET A 129 -7.12 -36.11 -28.15
C MET A 129 -8.19 -36.64 -27.18
N LEU A 130 -9.26 -35.88 -26.93
CA LEU A 130 -10.38 -36.28 -26.06
C LEU A 130 -11.51 -37.01 -26.80
N ALA A 131 -11.62 -36.85 -28.12
CA ALA A 131 -12.63 -37.51 -28.93
C ALA A 131 -12.37 -39.03 -29.09
N ASP A 132 -13.46 -39.80 -29.15
CA ASP A 132 -13.44 -41.19 -29.58
C ASP A 132 -13.04 -41.29 -31.07
N LYS A 133 -12.23 -42.30 -31.42
CA LYS A 133 -11.65 -42.44 -32.77
C LYS A 133 -11.14 -43.85 -33.00
N GLY A 134 -10.90 -44.19 -34.27
CA GLY A 134 -10.50 -45.54 -34.68
C GLY A 134 -11.55 -46.61 -34.41
N GLY A 135 -12.83 -46.23 -34.28
CA GLY A 135 -13.93 -47.13 -33.92
C GLY A 135 -13.99 -47.55 -32.43
N VAL A 136 -13.04 -47.10 -31.60
CA VAL A 136 -13.07 -47.32 -30.15
C VAL A 136 -13.85 -46.18 -29.47
N ILE A 137 -14.80 -46.55 -28.62
CA ILE A 137 -15.59 -45.64 -27.78
C ILE A 137 -15.23 -45.88 -26.32
N ILE A 138 -14.83 -44.84 -25.58
CA ILE A 138 -14.56 -44.94 -24.13
C ILE A 138 -15.61 -44.15 -23.35
N THR A 139 -16.59 -44.87 -22.78
CA THR A 139 -17.56 -44.30 -21.82
C THR A 139 -17.05 -44.44 -20.39
N SER A 140 -17.75 -43.84 -19.43
CA SER A 140 -17.38 -43.93 -18.01
C SER A 140 -18.57 -43.88 -17.08
N ASN A 141 -18.37 -44.37 -15.86
CA ASN A 141 -19.28 -44.18 -14.72
C ASN A 141 -18.50 -43.56 -13.55
N PRO A 142 -18.80 -42.33 -13.10
CA PRO A 142 -19.83 -41.41 -13.62
C PRO A 142 -19.61 -40.96 -15.07
N MET A 143 -20.68 -40.50 -15.73
CA MET A 143 -20.68 -40.19 -17.17
C MET A 143 -19.73 -39.03 -17.52
N ALA A 144 -18.82 -39.26 -18.48
CA ALA A 144 -17.94 -38.23 -18.99
C ALA A 144 -18.68 -37.21 -19.87
N ILE A 145 -18.45 -35.92 -19.63
CA ILE A 145 -18.89 -34.83 -20.53
C ILE A 145 -17.65 -34.33 -21.28
N SER A 146 -17.65 -34.47 -22.61
CA SER A 146 -16.52 -34.09 -23.49
C SER A 146 -15.15 -34.66 -23.05
N GLY A 147 -15.14 -35.90 -22.54
CA GLY A 147 -13.94 -36.57 -22.05
C GLY A 147 -13.50 -36.23 -20.62
N LYS A 148 -14.27 -35.40 -19.89
CA LYS A 148 -14.07 -35.08 -18.47
C LYS A 148 -15.05 -35.85 -17.57
N VAL A 149 -14.55 -36.50 -16.53
CA VAL A 149 -15.34 -37.17 -15.48
C VAL A 149 -15.23 -36.36 -14.19
N GLN A 150 -16.37 -35.93 -13.62
CA GLN A 150 -16.41 -35.26 -12.31
C GLN A 150 -17.00 -36.18 -11.24
N VAL A 151 -16.37 -36.23 -10.06
CA VAL A 151 -16.82 -37.07 -8.94
C VAL A 151 -16.74 -36.31 -7.61
N SER A 152 -17.85 -36.29 -6.87
CA SER A 152 -18.00 -35.51 -5.63
C SER A 152 -18.55 -36.26 -4.42
N LYS A 153 -18.83 -37.56 -4.52
CA LYS A 153 -19.36 -38.39 -3.42
C LYS A 153 -18.48 -39.63 -3.18
N LYS A 154 -18.28 -40.03 -1.92
CA LYS A 154 -17.56 -41.26 -1.55
C LYS A 154 -18.50 -42.48 -1.64
N PRO A 155 -18.02 -43.68 -2.04
CA PRO A 155 -16.66 -44.01 -2.46
C PRO A 155 -16.33 -43.48 -3.86
N LEU A 156 -15.11 -42.98 -4.03
CA LEU A 156 -14.63 -42.34 -5.26
C LEU A 156 -14.04 -43.38 -6.22
N VAL A 157 -14.91 -44.01 -7.02
CA VAL A 157 -14.53 -44.96 -8.08
C VAL A 157 -14.98 -44.40 -9.42
N VAL A 158 -14.10 -44.47 -10.43
CA VAL A 158 -14.43 -44.19 -11.84
C VAL A 158 -14.13 -45.44 -12.65
N SER A 159 -15.14 -46.02 -13.29
CA SER A 159 -14.93 -47.10 -14.27
C SER A 159 -14.95 -46.52 -15.67
N PHE A 160 -13.97 -46.88 -16.50
CA PHE A 160 -13.96 -46.63 -17.94
C PHE A 160 -14.32 -47.92 -18.68
N HIS A 161 -15.35 -47.84 -19.53
CA HIS A 161 -15.80 -48.95 -20.37
C HIS A 161 -15.35 -48.67 -21.80
N ILE A 162 -14.43 -49.50 -22.31
CA ILE A 162 -13.81 -49.38 -23.63
C ILE A 162 -14.52 -50.37 -24.56
N VAL A 163 -15.17 -49.90 -25.63
CA VAL A 163 -15.89 -50.75 -26.59
C VAL A 163 -15.32 -50.58 -27.99
N ASN A 164 -15.02 -51.69 -28.68
CA ASN A 164 -14.67 -51.68 -30.10
C ASN A 164 -15.94 -51.77 -30.94
N ARG A 165 -16.31 -50.69 -31.65
CA ARG A 165 -17.40 -50.68 -32.66
C ARG A 165 -16.90 -50.65 -34.09
N SER A 166 -15.63 -51.00 -34.32
CA SER A 166 -15.08 -51.16 -35.65
C SER A 166 -15.31 -52.61 -36.13
N PRO A 167 -15.47 -52.85 -37.44
CA PRO A 167 -15.59 -54.21 -37.98
C PRO A 167 -14.28 -55.01 -37.87
N ASN A 168 -13.17 -54.37 -37.51
CA ASN A 168 -11.85 -54.97 -37.39
C ASN A 168 -11.49 -55.19 -35.92
N CYS A 169 -10.57 -56.10 -35.66
CA CYS A 169 -10.05 -56.31 -34.31
C CYS A 169 -9.07 -55.18 -33.93
N ILE A 170 -9.06 -54.80 -32.66
CA ILE A 170 -8.20 -53.73 -32.14
C ILE A 170 -7.45 -54.24 -30.91
N ASN A 171 -6.13 -54.08 -30.91
CA ASN A 171 -5.29 -54.32 -29.76
C ASN A 171 -5.33 -53.11 -28.83
N PHE A 172 -5.84 -53.28 -27.61
CA PHE A 172 -5.61 -52.36 -26.51
C PHE A 172 -4.25 -52.70 -25.89
N THR A 173 -3.25 -51.82 -26.06
CA THR A 173 -1.84 -52.17 -25.81
C THR A 173 -1.25 -51.52 -24.56
N PHE A 174 -1.72 -50.35 -24.14
CA PHE A 174 -1.18 -49.66 -22.97
C PHE A 174 -2.12 -48.58 -22.45
N TYR A 175 -2.01 -48.25 -21.16
CA TYR A 175 -2.66 -47.08 -20.58
C TYR A 175 -1.83 -46.52 -19.42
N HIS A 176 -1.89 -45.21 -19.19
CA HIS A 176 -1.17 -44.58 -18.07
C HIS A 176 -1.76 -43.23 -17.64
N ALA A 177 -1.51 -42.85 -16.39
CA ALA A 177 -1.76 -41.50 -15.90
C ALA A 177 -0.57 -40.57 -16.21
N ILE A 178 -0.82 -39.42 -16.83
CA ILE A 178 0.22 -38.46 -17.24
C ILE A 178 0.92 -37.85 -16.01
N SER A 179 0.19 -37.64 -14.92
CA SER A 179 0.70 -37.16 -13.63
C SER A 179 0.59 -38.28 -12.58
N ARG A 180 1.68 -38.55 -11.86
CA ARG A 180 1.72 -39.60 -10.82
C ARG A 180 1.13 -39.06 -9.51
N ILE A 181 -0.19 -39.13 -9.38
CA ILE A 181 -0.92 -38.70 -8.18
C ILE A 181 -1.08 -39.89 -7.24
N ARG A 182 -0.56 -39.78 -6.00
CA ARG A 182 -0.46 -40.92 -5.06
C ARG A 182 -1.79 -41.48 -4.56
N CYS A 183 -2.91 -40.78 -4.73
CA CYS A 183 -4.24 -41.19 -4.27
C CYS A 183 -5.06 -41.98 -5.31
N PHE A 184 -4.62 -42.07 -6.57
CA PHE A 184 -5.30 -42.86 -7.60
C PHE A 184 -4.53 -44.16 -7.90
N SER A 185 -5.20 -45.31 -7.83
CA SER A 185 -4.76 -46.55 -8.46
C SER A 185 -5.57 -46.82 -9.73
N LEU A 186 -4.88 -47.29 -10.77
CA LEU A 186 -5.50 -47.83 -11.97
C LEU A 186 -5.42 -49.36 -11.88
N GLU A 187 -6.54 -50.03 -12.10
CA GLU A 187 -6.69 -51.48 -11.95
C GLU A 187 -7.52 -52.01 -13.12
N ASP A 188 -7.06 -53.10 -13.74
CA ASP A 188 -7.77 -53.84 -14.78
C ASP A 188 -7.51 -55.36 -14.61
N GLU A 189 -8.41 -56.20 -15.10
CA GLU A 189 -8.40 -57.64 -14.79
C GLU A 189 -7.21 -58.40 -15.41
N ARG A 190 -6.89 -58.11 -16.67
CA ARG A 190 -5.86 -58.80 -17.47
C ARG A 190 -4.48 -58.12 -17.44
N ARG A 191 -4.34 -56.99 -16.72
CA ARG A 191 -3.13 -56.17 -16.60
C ARG A 191 -2.54 -55.76 -17.95
N VAL A 192 -3.32 -54.99 -18.71
CA VAL A 192 -2.95 -54.57 -20.08
C VAL A 192 -1.60 -53.86 -20.10
N SER A 193 -0.68 -54.35 -20.93
CA SER A 193 0.62 -53.73 -21.15
C SER A 193 1.14 -54.05 -22.55
N ARG A 194 2.18 -53.36 -23.01
CA ARG A 194 2.75 -53.59 -24.35
C ARG A 194 3.35 -54.99 -24.55
N VAL A 195 3.49 -55.76 -23.47
CA VAL A 195 3.93 -57.17 -23.46
C VAL A 195 2.74 -58.13 -23.31
N ASN A 196 1.58 -57.64 -22.88
CA ASN A 196 0.33 -58.38 -22.71
C ASN A 196 -0.85 -57.51 -23.17
N PRO A 197 -1.02 -57.28 -24.50
CA PRO A 197 -2.12 -56.51 -25.04
C PRO A 197 -3.43 -57.29 -24.95
N VAL A 198 -4.56 -56.58 -24.82
CA VAL A 198 -5.89 -57.19 -24.90
C VAL A 198 -6.42 -57.01 -26.31
N PHE A 199 -6.70 -58.13 -26.96
CA PHE A 199 -7.36 -58.19 -28.26
C PHE A 199 -8.86 -57.94 -28.06
N LEU A 200 -9.43 -56.96 -28.76
CA LEU A 200 -10.86 -56.63 -28.70
C LEU A 200 -11.51 -56.93 -30.05
N TYR A 201 -12.41 -57.91 -30.06
CA TYR A 201 -13.26 -58.21 -31.23
C TYR A 201 -14.34 -57.12 -31.43
N SER A 202 -15.02 -57.15 -32.57
CA SER A 202 -16.15 -56.24 -32.83
C SER A 202 -17.26 -56.42 -31.79
N GLU A 203 -17.76 -55.31 -31.25
CA GLU A 203 -18.69 -55.19 -30.11
C GLU A 203 -18.20 -55.78 -28.77
N GLU A 204 -16.92 -56.15 -28.64
CA GLU A 204 -16.34 -56.53 -27.35
C GLU A 204 -16.02 -55.30 -26.49
N SER A 205 -16.24 -55.42 -25.18
CA SER A 205 -16.01 -54.39 -24.17
C SER A 205 -14.97 -54.80 -23.13
N TYR A 206 -14.14 -53.86 -22.70
CA TYR A 206 -13.14 -54.07 -21.64
C TYR A 206 -13.09 -52.90 -20.66
N ASP A 207 -12.94 -53.23 -19.37
CA ASP A 207 -13.08 -52.28 -18.27
C ASP A 207 -11.73 -51.92 -17.62
N VAL A 208 -11.52 -50.63 -17.37
CA VAL A 208 -10.38 -50.11 -16.60
C VAL A 208 -10.94 -49.27 -15.45
N VAL A 209 -10.64 -49.67 -14.21
CA VAL A 209 -11.16 -49.06 -12.99
C VAL A 209 -10.12 -48.15 -12.36
N VAL A 210 -10.51 -46.92 -12.05
CA VAL A 210 -9.74 -45.96 -11.28
C VAL A 210 -10.30 -45.89 -9.87
N ARG A 211 -9.55 -46.38 -8.88
CA ARG A 211 -9.91 -46.23 -7.46
C ARG A 211 -9.19 -45.03 -6.87
N CYS A 212 -9.93 -44.14 -6.22
CA CYS A 212 -9.37 -43.00 -5.51
C CYS A 212 -9.44 -43.25 -3.99
N LYS A 213 -8.28 -43.37 -3.34
CA LYS A 213 -8.14 -43.46 -1.89
C LYS A 213 -7.80 -42.06 -1.35
N LEU A 214 -8.83 -41.35 -0.89
CA LEU A 214 -8.74 -40.00 -0.33
C LEU A 214 -9.42 -39.92 1.04
N ASP A 215 -8.62 -39.66 2.07
CA ASP A 215 -9.10 -39.35 3.42
C ASP A 215 -9.32 -37.84 3.63
N GLU A 216 -8.77 -37.01 2.74
CA GLU A 216 -8.72 -35.53 2.84
C GLU A 216 -9.70 -34.82 1.88
N TYR A 217 -10.05 -33.57 2.20
CA TYR A 217 -10.86 -32.67 1.37
C TYR A 217 -9.99 -31.93 0.34
N GLY A 218 -10.53 -31.62 -0.85
CA GLY A 218 -9.79 -30.88 -1.88
C GLY A 218 -10.22 -31.17 -3.33
N TYR A 219 -9.51 -30.56 -4.28
CA TYR A 219 -9.70 -30.74 -5.72
C TYR A 219 -8.49 -31.43 -6.36
N PHE A 220 -8.72 -32.58 -6.99
CA PHE A 220 -7.67 -33.48 -7.48
C PHE A 220 -7.90 -33.82 -8.98
N PRO A 221 -7.26 -33.09 -9.91
CA PRO A 221 -7.36 -33.37 -11.34
C PRO A 221 -6.30 -34.39 -11.79
N ALA A 222 -6.72 -35.43 -12.50
CA ALA A 222 -5.88 -36.45 -13.12
C ALA A 222 -6.14 -36.54 -14.64
N THR A 223 -5.16 -36.98 -15.42
CA THR A 223 -5.31 -37.23 -16.86
C THR A 223 -4.78 -38.62 -17.19
N VAL A 224 -5.62 -39.46 -17.80
CA VAL A 224 -5.31 -40.83 -18.19
C VAL A 224 -5.39 -40.94 -19.71
N PHE A 225 -4.44 -41.65 -20.33
CA PHE A 225 -4.49 -41.97 -21.74
C PHE A 225 -4.51 -43.47 -21.99
N PHE A 226 -5.10 -43.87 -23.10
CA PHE A 226 -5.27 -45.24 -23.57
C PHE A 226 -4.68 -45.34 -24.99
N GLU A 227 -3.86 -46.35 -25.23
CA GLU A 227 -3.15 -46.63 -26.49
C GLU A 227 -3.76 -47.85 -27.19
N PHE A 228 -4.13 -47.68 -28.45
CA PHE A 228 -4.76 -48.69 -29.28
C PHE A 228 -4.00 -48.86 -30.60
N GLN A 229 -3.96 -50.09 -31.10
CA GLN A 229 -3.36 -50.43 -32.38
C GLN A 229 -4.31 -51.33 -33.19
N PRO A 230 -4.79 -50.90 -34.37
CA PRO A 230 -5.60 -51.75 -35.25
C PRO A 230 -4.84 -53.01 -35.66
N ASP A 231 -5.54 -54.13 -35.80
CA ASP A 231 -4.98 -55.40 -36.28
C ASP A 231 -4.87 -55.42 -37.81
N VAL A 232 -4.07 -54.50 -38.35
CA VAL A 232 -3.85 -54.29 -39.79
C VAL A 232 -2.34 -54.09 -40.02
N PRO A 233 -1.74 -54.69 -41.07
CA PRO A 233 -0.34 -54.44 -41.42
C PRO A 233 -0.04 -52.94 -41.52
N GLU A 234 1.12 -52.51 -40.98
CA GLU A 234 1.61 -51.12 -40.97
C GLU A 234 0.77 -50.09 -40.17
N ALA A 235 -0.26 -50.50 -39.42
CA ALA A 235 -1.07 -49.58 -38.63
C ALA A 235 -0.27 -48.90 -37.50
N THR A 236 -0.37 -47.57 -37.40
CA THR A 236 0.24 -46.77 -36.32
C THR A 236 -0.66 -46.70 -35.09
N PRO A 237 -0.11 -46.72 -33.86
CA PRO A 237 -0.91 -46.64 -32.64
C PRO A 237 -1.52 -45.25 -32.44
N PHE A 238 -2.77 -45.21 -31.99
CA PHE A 238 -3.50 -43.99 -31.67
C PHE A 238 -3.86 -43.92 -30.18
N TYR A 239 -4.09 -42.69 -29.70
CA TYR A 239 -4.26 -42.40 -28.27
C TYR A 239 -5.58 -41.65 -28.01
N ILE A 240 -6.39 -42.18 -27.10
CA ILE A 240 -7.59 -41.52 -26.56
C ILE A 240 -7.28 -41.07 -25.13
N VAL A 241 -7.65 -39.85 -24.76
CA VAL A 241 -7.40 -39.26 -23.44
C VAL A 241 -8.72 -39.04 -22.69
N ARG A 242 -8.68 -39.22 -21.37
CA ARG A 242 -9.74 -38.87 -20.42
C ARG A 242 -9.17 -38.06 -19.26
N GLU A 243 -9.93 -37.06 -18.82
CA GLU A 243 -9.59 -36.23 -17.66
C GLU A 243 -10.56 -36.55 -16.52
N ILE A 244 -10.04 -36.65 -15.30
CA ILE A 244 -10.79 -36.97 -14.09
C ILE A 244 -10.61 -35.81 -13.12
N GLU A 245 -11.72 -35.27 -12.61
CA GLU A 245 -11.75 -34.15 -11.68
C GLU A 245 -12.50 -34.59 -10.41
N VAL A 246 -11.76 -34.90 -9.35
CA VAL A 246 -12.33 -35.29 -8.06
C VAL A 246 -12.43 -34.07 -7.15
N SER A 247 -13.63 -33.73 -6.68
CA SER A 247 -13.87 -32.62 -5.74
C SER A 247 -14.50 -33.13 -4.45
N VAL A 248 -13.74 -33.06 -3.34
CA VAL A 248 -14.20 -33.49 -2.02
C VAL A 248 -14.41 -32.24 -1.16
N GLU A 249 -15.66 -31.80 -1.03
CA GLU A 249 -16.04 -30.61 -0.25
C GLU A 249 -16.41 -30.97 1.20
N PRO A 250 -16.06 -30.12 2.19
CA PRO A 250 -16.53 -30.26 3.57
C PRO A 250 -17.99 -29.82 3.72
N SER A 251 -18.73 -30.45 4.65
CA SER A 251 -20.06 -29.99 5.05
C SER A 251 -19.98 -28.60 5.70
N LEU A 252 -20.79 -27.68 5.20
CA LEU A 252 -20.47 -26.24 5.10
C LEU A 252 -20.73 -25.40 6.37
N GLU A 253 -20.56 -25.98 7.57
CA GLU A 253 -21.07 -25.39 8.83
C GLU A 253 -20.02 -24.69 9.72
N SER A 254 -18.71 -24.76 9.42
CA SER A 254 -17.64 -24.38 10.38
C SER A 254 -16.66 -23.29 9.96
N VAL A 255 -16.74 -22.71 8.76
CA VAL A 255 -15.82 -21.63 8.32
C VAL A 255 -16.58 -20.34 7.99
N PRO A 256 -16.40 -19.24 8.76
CA PRO A 256 -17.01 -17.96 8.43
C PRO A 256 -16.28 -17.30 7.25
N GLY A 257 -16.92 -17.30 6.09
CA GLY A 257 -16.50 -16.51 4.93
C GLY A 257 -16.64 -14.98 5.16
N PRO A 258 -16.26 -14.15 4.17
CA PRO A 258 -16.48 -12.70 4.25
C PRO A 258 -17.98 -12.40 4.41
N VAL A 259 -18.34 -11.79 5.54
CA VAL A 259 -19.73 -11.56 6.00
C VAL A 259 -20.57 -10.75 5.00
N ALA A 260 -19.94 -10.00 4.09
CA ALA A 260 -20.62 -9.38 2.96
C ALA A 260 -19.71 -9.31 1.72
N PRO A 261 -20.29 -9.39 0.49
CA PRO A 261 -19.55 -9.09 -0.73
C PRO A 261 -19.10 -7.63 -0.76
N TYR A 262 -17.95 -7.36 -1.39
CA TYR A 262 -17.38 -6.02 -1.53
C TYR A 262 -18.36 -5.08 -2.26
N LYS A 263 -18.90 -4.09 -1.53
CA LYS A 263 -19.72 -3.03 -2.08
C LYS A 263 -18.82 -1.82 -2.41
N PRO A 264 -18.72 -1.39 -3.68
CA PRO A 264 -17.94 -0.19 -4.01
C PRO A 264 -18.55 1.04 -3.31
N PHE A 265 -17.68 1.86 -2.71
CA PHE A 265 -18.07 3.03 -1.92
C PHE A 265 -18.91 4.02 -2.76
N LYS A 266 -20.21 4.13 -2.44
CA LYS A 266 -21.08 5.16 -3.00
C LYS A 266 -20.99 6.41 -2.13
N LYS A 267 -20.40 7.47 -2.67
CA LYS A 267 -20.30 8.76 -1.99
C LYS A 267 -21.70 9.32 -1.75
N ALA A 268 -22.17 9.34 -0.50
CA ALA A 268 -23.46 9.90 -0.14
C ALA A 268 -23.49 11.40 -0.51
N ALA A 269 -24.49 11.80 -1.29
CA ALA A 269 -24.70 13.20 -1.63
C ALA A 269 -25.34 13.92 -0.44
N ARG A 270 -24.50 14.45 0.47
CA ARG A 270 -24.99 15.27 1.59
C ARG A 270 -25.52 16.61 1.07
N THR A 271 -26.79 16.88 1.34
CA THR A 271 -27.35 18.24 1.32
C THR A 271 -26.72 19.07 2.43
N PRO A 272 -26.48 20.38 2.23
CA PRO A 272 -26.08 21.27 3.32
C PRO A 272 -27.30 21.51 4.24
N VAL A 273 -27.27 20.90 5.41
CA VAL A 273 -28.28 21.07 6.48
C VAL A 273 -27.69 21.97 7.58
N ALA A 274 -28.53 22.73 8.29
CA ALA A 274 -28.09 23.50 9.46
C ALA A 274 -27.60 22.55 10.56
N ARG A 275 -26.58 22.97 11.32
CA ARG A 275 -25.90 22.14 12.33
C ARG A 275 -25.71 22.90 13.62
N VAL A 276 -26.36 22.45 14.69
CA VAL A 276 -26.05 22.87 16.07
C VAL A 276 -24.91 22.00 16.57
N VAL A 277 -23.79 22.61 16.97
CA VAL A 277 -22.61 21.87 17.43
C VAL A 277 -22.55 21.90 18.95
N VAL A 278 -22.75 20.74 19.58
CA VAL A 278 -22.59 20.55 21.02
C VAL A 278 -21.17 20.05 21.28
N ASP A 279 -20.44 20.73 22.15
CA ASP A 279 -19.04 20.39 22.44
C ASP A 279 -18.89 19.20 23.40
N GLY A 280 -17.78 18.50 23.29
CA GLY A 280 -17.45 17.34 24.12
C GLY A 280 -16.57 17.71 25.30
N VAL A 281 -16.32 16.75 26.19
CA VAL A 281 -15.27 16.87 27.20
C VAL A 281 -13.94 16.46 26.56
N PRO A 282 -12.94 17.36 26.39
CA PRO A 282 -11.62 16.99 25.92
C PRO A 282 -10.78 16.35 27.04
N PRO A 283 -9.69 15.62 26.72
CA PRO A 283 -8.78 15.09 27.73
C PRO A 283 -8.28 16.20 28.68
N VAL A 284 -8.23 15.88 29.98
CA VAL A 284 -8.02 16.78 31.13
C VAL A 284 -6.90 17.82 30.95
N TYR A 285 -5.87 17.48 30.18
CA TYR A 285 -4.72 18.34 29.82
C TYR A 285 -5.09 19.62 29.04
N SER A 286 -6.35 19.77 28.62
CA SER A 286 -6.78 20.80 27.66
C SER A 286 -7.13 22.16 28.26
N GLY A 287 -7.52 22.19 29.55
CA GLY A 287 -8.06 23.39 30.22
C GLY A 287 -7.04 24.16 31.08
N SER A 288 -6.33 23.49 31.98
CA SER A 288 -5.67 24.15 33.13
C SER A 288 -4.15 24.29 33.04
N GLN A 289 -3.51 23.74 31.99
CA GLN A 289 -2.06 23.48 31.96
C GLN A 289 -1.45 23.70 30.56
N ARG A 290 -1.83 24.79 29.89
CA ARG A 290 -1.16 25.21 28.65
C ARG A 290 0.01 26.12 29.00
N MET A 291 1.21 25.73 28.58
CA MET A 291 2.39 26.61 28.52
C MET A 291 1.98 27.96 27.88
N PRO A 292 2.25 29.11 28.52
CA PRO A 292 1.72 30.40 28.07
C PRO A 292 2.21 30.72 26.67
N ALA A 293 1.26 30.85 25.73
CA ALA A 293 1.55 31.06 24.31
C ALA A 293 1.99 32.51 24.04
N LYS A 294 3.29 32.78 24.22
CA LYS A 294 3.91 34.09 23.93
C LYS A 294 3.81 34.43 22.44
N VAL A 295 3.91 33.43 21.56
CA VAL A 295 3.74 33.59 20.11
C VAL A 295 2.41 32.98 19.66
N LYS A 296 1.49 33.81 19.15
CA LYS A 296 0.18 33.38 18.66
C LYS A 296 0.32 32.57 17.35
N LEU A 297 -0.49 31.52 17.22
CA LEU A 297 -0.60 30.72 15.99
C LEU A 297 -1.77 31.24 15.15
N GLY A 298 -1.52 31.54 13.87
CA GLY A 298 -2.56 31.98 12.94
C GLY A 298 -3.55 30.88 12.54
N GLU A 299 -4.72 31.27 12.03
CA GLU A 299 -5.74 30.32 11.58
C GLU A 299 -5.47 29.72 10.20
N TYR A 300 -4.68 30.40 9.36
CA TYR A 300 -4.22 29.94 8.04
C TYR A 300 -5.31 29.23 7.23
N THR A 301 -6.45 29.90 7.03
CA THR A 301 -7.56 29.35 6.23
C THR A 301 -7.30 29.55 4.75
N TYR A 302 -7.41 28.48 3.95
CA TYR A 302 -7.27 28.59 2.50
C TYR A 302 -8.35 29.50 1.88
N PRO A 303 -8.03 30.23 0.79
CA PRO A 303 -9.02 31.06 0.11
C PRO A 303 -10.17 30.23 -0.50
N ARG A 304 -11.41 30.72 -0.37
CA ARG A 304 -12.62 30.02 -0.86
C ARG A 304 -12.58 29.67 -2.36
N TYR A 305 -11.87 30.45 -3.19
CA TYR A 305 -11.72 30.17 -4.61
C TYR A 305 -10.90 28.89 -4.87
N LEU A 306 -9.91 28.57 -4.02
CA LEU A 306 -9.00 27.44 -4.23
C LEU A 306 -9.77 26.11 -4.24
N LYS A 307 -10.75 25.97 -3.35
CA LYS A 307 -11.64 24.80 -3.28
C LYS A 307 -12.50 24.62 -4.54
N LYS A 308 -12.87 25.71 -5.23
CA LYS A 308 -13.51 25.66 -6.55
C LYS A 308 -12.51 25.19 -7.61
N LEU A 309 -11.32 25.80 -7.68
CA LEU A 309 -10.31 25.45 -8.69
C LEU A 309 -9.88 23.97 -8.60
N VAL A 310 -9.66 23.45 -7.39
CA VAL A 310 -9.33 22.03 -7.17
C VAL A 310 -10.48 21.11 -7.59
N LYS A 311 -11.74 21.49 -7.35
CA LYS A 311 -12.92 20.73 -7.83
C LYS A 311 -12.96 20.62 -9.36
N HIS A 312 -12.44 21.63 -10.07
CA HIS A 312 -12.26 21.66 -11.52
C HIS A 312 -10.83 21.29 -11.96
N LYS A 313 -10.10 20.50 -11.15
CA LYS A 313 -8.76 19.95 -11.45
C LYS A 313 -7.64 20.97 -11.76
N MET A 314 -7.81 22.26 -11.44
CA MET A 314 -6.95 23.34 -11.94
C MET A 314 -6.95 23.46 -13.49
N GLU A 315 -7.99 22.96 -14.15
CA GLU A 315 -8.19 23.07 -15.59
C GLU A 315 -9.17 24.21 -15.90
N ASP A 316 -8.98 24.85 -17.05
CA ASP A 316 -9.89 25.91 -17.50
C ASP A 316 -11.23 25.29 -17.91
N SER A 317 -12.33 25.84 -17.39
CA SER A 317 -13.68 25.33 -17.59
C SER A 317 -14.65 26.48 -17.82
N GLU A 318 -15.67 26.25 -18.64
CA GLU A 318 -16.75 27.21 -18.92
C GLU A 318 -17.52 27.61 -17.65
N VAL A 319 -17.54 26.72 -16.64
CA VAL A 319 -18.21 26.93 -15.34
C VAL A 319 -17.43 27.90 -14.42
N LEU A 320 -16.17 28.21 -14.71
CA LEU A 320 -15.37 29.14 -13.92
C LEU A 320 -15.65 30.60 -14.32
N SER A 321 -15.82 31.47 -13.32
CA SER A 321 -15.95 32.92 -13.54
C SER A 321 -14.67 33.50 -14.17
N SER A 322 -14.78 34.66 -14.83
CA SER A 322 -13.62 35.40 -15.35
C SER A 322 -12.57 35.70 -14.28
N ASP A 323 -13.00 35.98 -13.05
CA ASP A 323 -12.12 36.17 -11.89
C ASP A 323 -11.45 34.87 -11.43
N ASP A 324 -12.18 33.76 -11.40
CA ASP A 324 -11.61 32.46 -11.05
C ASP A 324 -10.59 32.00 -12.12
N LYS A 325 -10.80 32.32 -13.40
CA LYS A 325 -9.83 32.09 -14.49
C LYS A 325 -8.56 32.95 -14.34
N ARG A 326 -8.69 34.25 -14.04
CA ARG A 326 -7.54 35.12 -13.72
C ARG A 326 -6.74 34.60 -12.52
N ARG A 327 -7.43 34.16 -11.47
CA ARG A 327 -6.80 33.54 -10.28
C ARG A 327 -6.16 32.20 -10.59
N LEU A 328 -6.74 31.38 -11.47
CA LEU A 328 -6.17 30.11 -11.90
C LEU A 328 -4.83 30.31 -12.63
N ALA A 329 -4.73 31.31 -13.51
CA ALA A 329 -3.46 31.67 -14.15
C ALA A 329 -2.40 32.08 -13.11
N SER A 330 -2.75 32.95 -12.16
CA SER A 330 -1.84 33.36 -11.07
C SER A 330 -1.39 32.18 -10.19
N VAL A 331 -2.30 31.26 -9.88
CA VAL A 331 -2.02 30.02 -9.11
C VAL A 331 -1.08 29.09 -9.89
N LYS A 332 -1.31 28.88 -11.19
CA LYS A 332 -0.42 28.07 -12.05
C LYS A 332 0.98 28.69 -12.10
N ASN A 333 1.09 29.98 -12.38
CA ASN A 333 2.38 30.69 -12.46
C ASN A 333 3.21 30.56 -11.16
N LEU A 334 2.57 30.58 -9.99
CA LEU A 334 3.26 30.41 -8.69
C LEU A 334 3.68 28.95 -8.40
N LEU A 335 3.00 27.96 -8.99
CA LEU A 335 3.33 26.54 -8.88
C LEU A 335 4.39 26.09 -9.89
N ASP A 336 4.46 26.77 -11.03
CA ASP A 336 5.38 26.47 -12.14
C ASP A 336 6.67 27.33 -12.11
N SER A 337 6.77 28.34 -11.24
CA SER A 337 8.01 29.11 -11.04
C SER A 337 9.17 28.25 -10.51
N SER A 338 10.41 28.74 -10.57
CA SER A 338 11.49 28.26 -9.70
C SER A 338 11.21 28.64 -8.25
N LEU A 339 11.65 27.86 -7.26
CA LEU A 339 11.57 28.26 -5.85
C LEU A 339 12.70 29.24 -5.53
N ASP A 340 12.36 30.40 -4.98
CA ASP A 340 13.28 31.43 -4.49
C ASP A 340 12.76 32.00 -3.15
N MET A 341 13.50 32.92 -2.52
CA MET A 341 13.13 33.46 -1.21
C MET A 341 11.90 34.40 -1.25
N GLU A 342 11.66 35.09 -2.37
CA GLU A 342 10.54 36.03 -2.52
C GLU A 342 9.19 35.31 -2.69
N ASN A 343 9.21 34.17 -3.39
CA ASN A 343 8.06 33.32 -3.62
C ASN A 343 7.90 32.21 -2.57
N TYR A 344 8.94 31.91 -1.80
CA TYR A 344 9.00 30.84 -0.78
C TYR A 344 7.72 30.71 0.04
N SER A 345 7.35 31.80 0.74
CA SER A 345 6.20 31.79 1.62
C SER A 345 4.90 31.56 0.84
N LYS A 346 4.66 32.36 -0.21
CA LYS A 346 3.45 32.28 -1.04
C LYS A 346 3.25 30.89 -1.65
N ARG A 347 4.33 30.29 -2.17
CA ARG A 347 4.30 28.97 -2.80
C ARG A 347 4.06 27.86 -1.78
N PHE A 348 4.76 27.83 -0.65
CA PHE A 348 4.52 26.80 0.35
C PHE A 348 3.16 26.95 1.03
N HIS A 349 2.65 28.17 1.28
CA HIS A 349 1.24 28.35 1.71
C HIS A 349 0.26 27.72 0.72
N LEU A 350 0.45 27.95 -0.59
CA LEU A 350 -0.39 27.36 -1.62
C LEU A 350 -0.31 25.82 -1.63
N LEU A 351 0.90 25.24 -1.61
CA LEU A 351 1.08 23.78 -1.58
C LEU A 351 0.47 23.14 -0.33
N LEU A 352 0.64 23.76 0.84
CA LEU A 352 0.03 23.33 2.11
C LEU A 352 -1.50 23.34 2.04
N HIS A 353 -2.11 24.38 1.45
CA HIS A 353 -3.56 24.43 1.25
C HIS A 353 -4.06 23.39 0.24
N LEU A 354 -3.25 23.01 -0.76
CA LEU A 354 -3.57 21.94 -1.70
C LEU A 354 -3.46 20.54 -1.06
N GLU A 355 -2.56 20.37 -0.09
CA GLU A 355 -2.50 19.18 0.76
C GLU A 355 -3.70 19.12 1.70
N GLU A 356 -3.99 20.21 2.42
CA GLU A 356 -5.14 20.34 3.32
C GLU A 356 -6.48 20.00 2.64
N LEU A 357 -6.71 20.53 1.42
CA LEU A 357 -7.90 20.24 0.64
C LEU A 357 -8.02 18.76 0.23
N GLN A 358 -6.89 18.07 0.01
CA GLN A 358 -6.89 16.63 -0.27
C GLN A 358 -7.16 15.84 1.02
N MET A 359 -6.50 16.18 2.13
CA MET A 359 -6.71 15.56 3.44
C MET A 359 -8.16 15.67 3.91
N GLU A 360 -8.81 16.81 3.69
CA GLU A 360 -10.26 17.01 3.93
C GLU A 360 -11.13 16.02 3.14
N VAL A 361 -10.76 15.68 1.92
CA VAL A 361 -11.53 14.74 1.07
C VAL A 361 -11.22 13.29 1.44
N ASP A 362 -9.98 13.00 1.80
CA ASP A 362 -9.52 11.64 2.10
C ASP A 362 -9.96 11.15 3.48
N ILE A 363 -9.99 12.01 4.50
CA ILE A 363 -10.48 11.63 5.82
C ILE A 363 -11.98 11.25 5.81
N ARG A 364 -12.76 11.89 4.94
CA ARG A 364 -14.21 11.64 4.76
C ARG A 364 -14.52 10.31 4.08
N LYS A 365 -13.52 9.58 3.56
CA LYS A 365 -13.68 8.20 3.08
C LYS A 365 -13.91 7.21 4.22
N TYR A 366 -13.59 7.61 5.46
CA TYR A 366 -13.73 6.78 6.66
C TYR A 366 -14.96 7.13 7.50
N ASP A 367 -15.77 8.14 7.11
CA ASP A 367 -17.04 8.46 7.77
C ASP A 367 -17.93 7.19 7.86
N LEU A 368 -18.48 6.91 9.06
CA LEU A 368 -19.33 5.75 9.32
C LEU A 368 -20.80 6.19 9.38
N HIS A 369 -21.72 5.28 9.05
CA HIS A 369 -23.15 5.57 8.98
C HIS A 369 -23.94 4.46 9.70
N GLY A 370 -24.93 4.84 10.50
CA GLY A 370 -25.77 3.89 11.25
C GLY A 370 -25.03 3.07 12.31
N GLN A 371 -23.88 3.57 12.80
CA GLN A 371 -22.97 2.84 13.69
C GLN A 371 -23.45 2.93 15.15
N THR A 372 -23.34 1.82 15.88
CA THR A 372 -23.63 1.77 17.32
C THR A 372 -22.38 2.03 18.16
N MET A 373 -22.59 2.51 19.38
CA MET A 373 -21.55 2.75 20.38
C MET A 373 -21.87 1.94 21.66
N THR A 374 -20.90 1.78 22.55
CA THR A 374 -21.09 1.09 23.84
C THR A 374 -20.48 1.90 24.99
N LEU A 375 -21.11 1.90 26.17
CA LEU A 375 -20.51 2.50 27.37
C LEU A 375 -19.27 1.69 27.81
N ASP A 376 -18.20 2.38 28.21
CA ASP A 376 -17.05 1.70 28.81
C ASP A 376 -17.43 1.11 30.18
N LYS A 377 -17.05 -0.17 30.38
CA LYS A 377 -17.30 -0.93 31.61
C LYS A 377 -16.42 -0.47 32.79
N ARG A 378 -15.32 0.26 32.51
CA ARG A 378 -14.40 0.76 33.55
C ARG A 378 -14.71 2.19 33.98
N ASN A 379 -15.19 3.02 33.06
CA ASN A 379 -15.60 4.39 33.35
C ASN A 379 -16.79 4.80 32.46
N SER A 380 -17.97 4.92 33.07
CA SER A 380 -19.23 5.25 32.39
C SER A 380 -19.27 6.64 31.73
N LYS A 381 -18.26 7.50 31.94
CA LYS A 381 -18.14 8.79 31.24
C LYS A 381 -17.66 8.67 29.79
N PHE A 382 -17.25 7.48 29.35
CA PHE A 382 -16.73 7.27 28.00
C PHE A 382 -17.61 6.34 27.17
N LEU A 383 -17.73 6.67 25.88
CA LEU A 383 -18.37 5.84 24.87
C LEU A 383 -17.31 5.26 23.93
N ILE A 384 -17.39 3.95 23.70
CA ILE A 384 -16.52 3.17 22.83
C ILE A 384 -17.17 3.05 21.46
N LEU A 385 -16.44 3.50 20.43
CA LEU A 385 -16.77 3.35 19.02
C LEU A 385 -15.85 2.32 18.37
N GLU A 386 -16.40 1.36 17.64
CA GLU A 386 -15.61 0.48 16.78
C GLU A 386 -15.40 1.12 15.40
N VAL A 387 -14.13 1.19 14.97
CA VAL A 387 -13.71 1.82 13.71
C VAL A 387 -12.85 0.82 12.93
N PRO A 388 -13.39 0.23 11.84
CA PRO A 388 -12.63 -0.67 10.98
C PRO A 388 -11.41 0.03 10.36
N GLY A 389 -10.25 -0.64 10.37
CA GLY A 389 -9.00 -0.13 9.78
C GLY A 389 -8.19 0.81 10.68
N LEU A 390 -8.70 1.18 11.86
CA LEU A 390 -8.00 2.07 12.80
C LEU A 390 -6.62 1.54 13.23
N ALA A 391 -6.46 0.21 13.39
CA ALA A 391 -5.16 -0.40 13.68
C ALA A 391 -4.10 -0.13 12.58
N GLU A 392 -4.52 0.02 11.32
CA GLU A 392 -3.66 0.42 10.19
C GLU A 392 -3.40 1.94 10.12
N ASN A 393 -3.81 2.72 11.13
CA ASN A 393 -3.93 4.19 11.11
C ASN A 393 -4.83 4.71 9.97
N ARG A 394 -5.98 4.04 9.76
CA ARG A 394 -6.94 4.33 8.67
C ARG A 394 -8.39 4.30 9.20
N PRO A 395 -8.95 5.44 9.67
CA PRO A 395 -8.41 6.80 9.60
C PRO A 395 -7.24 7.03 10.57
N SER A 396 -6.36 7.98 10.22
CA SER A 396 -5.27 8.42 11.10
C SER A 396 -5.82 9.35 12.17
N VAL A 397 -6.11 8.79 13.34
CA VAL A 397 -6.67 9.50 14.50
C VAL A 397 -5.68 9.40 15.66
N LEU A 398 -5.49 10.49 16.39
CA LEU A 398 -4.60 10.58 17.55
C LEU A 398 -5.37 10.92 18.84
N ARG A 399 -4.72 10.69 19.99
CA ARG A 399 -5.23 11.13 21.29
C ARG A 399 -5.38 12.65 21.33
N GLY A 400 -6.57 13.12 21.68
CA GLY A 400 -6.95 14.53 21.68
C GLY A 400 -7.63 15.02 20.39
N ASP A 401 -7.68 14.21 19.33
CA ASP A 401 -8.47 14.55 18.13
C ASP A 401 -9.97 14.49 18.44
N CYS A 402 -10.76 15.16 17.60
CA CYS A 402 -12.21 15.24 17.71
C CYS A 402 -12.88 14.47 16.57
N VAL A 403 -13.86 13.65 16.91
CA VAL A 403 -14.80 13.03 15.97
C VAL A 403 -16.16 13.68 16.18
N THR A 404 -16.90 13.95 15.10
CA THR A 404 -18.25 14.52 15.16
C THR A 404 -19.29 13.44 14.95
N VAL A 405 -20.36 13.46 15.73
CA VAL A 405 -21.37 12.39 15.81
C VAL A 405 -22.77 13.00 15.80
N SER A 406 -23.64 12.52 14.92
CA SER A 406 -25.07 12.89 14.87
C SER A 406 -25.93 11.64 14.92
N ARG A 407 -27.17 11.70 15.43
CA ARG A 407 -28.07 10.54 15.41
C ARG A 407 -28.48 10.25 13.98
N SER A 408 -28.46 8.99 13.55
CA SER A 408 -28.81 8.61 12.16
C SER A 408 -30.29 8.81 11.83
N GLU A 409 -31.13 9.04 12.84
CA GLU A 409 -32.57 9.26 12.73
C GLU A 409 -32.95 10.76 12.65
N ASP A 410 -31.99 11.67 12.89
CA ASP A 410 -32.21 13.12 12.84
C ASP A 410 -32.32 13.60 11.37
N ALA A 411 -33.51 13.45 10.78
CA ALA A 411 -33.83 13.88 9.42
C ALA A 411 -34.38 15.32 9.32
N GLY A 412 -34.24 16.12 10.38
CA GLY A 412 -34.76 17.49 10.48
C GLY A 412 -34.01 18.51 9.62
N SER A 413 -34.58 19.71 9.50
CA SER A 413 -33.95 20.87 8.83
C SER A 413 -32.72 21.42 9.59
N GLU A 414 -32.57 21.04 10.85
CA GLU A 414 -31.42 21.33 11.71
C GLU A 414 -31.03 20.05 12.47
N ILE A 415 -29.74 19.69 12.42
CA ILE A 415 -29.22 18.44 13.00
C ILE A 415 -28.28 18.79 14.15
N THR A 416 -28.43 18.10 15.29
CA THR A 416 -27.51 18.25 16.42
C THR A 416 -26.28 17.38 16.20
N VAL A 417 -25.10 17.99 16.24
CA VAL A 417 -23.81 17.35 16.05
C VAL A 417 -23.00 17.44 17.33
N TYR A 418 -22.78 16.30 17.97
CA TYR A 418 -22.02 16.16 19.20
C TYR A 418 -20.54 15.91 18.87
N LYS A 419 -19.65 16.63 19.53
CA LYS A 419 -18.21 16.36 19.46
C LYS A 419 -17.81 15.30 20.49
N GLY A 420 -17.15 14.24 20.03
CA GLY A 420 -16.51 13.23 20.85
C GLY A 420 -14.99 13.37 20.78
N TYR A 421 -14.33 13.64 21.90
CA TYR A 421 -12.87 13.74 21.95
C TYR A 421 -12.20 12.40 22.28
N VAL A 422 -11.16 12.06 21.53
CA VAL A 422 -10.41 10.81 21.65
C VAL A 422 -9.53 10.80 22.90
N HIS A 423 -9.95 10.05 23.91
CA HIS A 423 -9.21 9.86 25.15
C HIS A 423 -8.17 8.74 25.06
N LYS A 424 -8.51 7.67 24.34
CA LYS A 424 -7.68 6.47 24.16
C LYS A 424 -8.01 5.78 22.83
N ILE A 425 -7.03 5.06 22.29
CA ILE A 425 -7.10 4.27 21.07
C ILE A 425 -6.70 2.83 21.42
N GLU A 426 -7.51 1.84 21.06
CA GLU A 426 -7.27 0.42 21.35
C GLU A 426 -7.56 -0.45 20.12
N LEU A 427 -6.52 -0.77 19.33
CA LEU A 427 -6.62 -1.54 18.08
C LEU A 427 -7.66 -0.94 17.10
N ASN A 428 -8.89 -1.46 17.11
CA ASN A 428 -10.02 -1.03 16.28
C ASN A 428 -11.07 -0.21 17.06
N LYS A 429 -10.75 0.26 18.27
CA LYS A 429 -11.69 0.96 19.16
C LYS A 429 -11.19 2.35 19.53
N LEU A 430 -12.09 3.34 19.44
CA LEU A 430 -11.89 4.69 19.96
C LEU A 430 -12.68 4.85 21.26
N MET A 431 -12.02 5.36 22.30
CA MET A 431 -12.65 5.74 23.56
C MET A 431 -12.90 7.25 23.53
N LEU A 432 -14.15 7.66 23.41
CA LEU A 432 -14.59 9.04 23.17
C LEU A 432 -15.25 9.64 24.42
N GLY A 433 -14.96 10.91 24.70
CA GLY A 433 -15.64 11.70 25.73
C GLY A 433 -16.53 12.77 25.11
N PHE A 434 -17.77 12.84 25.57
CA PHE A 434 -18.82 13.78 25.15
C PHE A 434 -19.24 14.66 26.34
N CYS A 435 -20.17 15.60 26.14
CA CYS A 435 -20.80 16.30 27.26
C CYS A 435 -21.63 15.33 28.12
N ASP A 436 -21.73 15.62 29.43
CA ASP A 436 -22.46 14.77 30.38
C ASP A 436 -23.95 14.63 30.00
N GLU A 437 -24.56 15.65 29.39
CA GLU A 437 -25.94 15.61 28.87
C GLU A 437 -26.13 14.54 27.77
N PHE A 438 -25.16 14.39 26.86
CA PHE A 438 -25.23 13.37 25.80
C PHE A 438 -25.05 11.96 26.38
N VAL A 439 -24.16 11.81 27.37
CA VAL A 439 -23.91 10.53 28.05
C VAL A 439 -25.12 10.13 28.91
N ALA A 440 -25.76 11.06 29.61
CA ALA A 440 -26.98 10.81 30.39
C ALA A 440 -28.17 10.39 29.51
N ASN A 441 -28.28 10.96 28.32
CA ASN A 441 -29.34 10.64 27.34
C ASN A 441 -28.94 9.50 26.37
N PHE A 442 -27.85 8.79 26.63
CA PHE A 442 -27.38 7.70 25.77
C PHE A 442 -28.13 6.39 26.06
N ILE A 443 -28.72 5.79 25.02
CA ILE A 443 -29.40 4.50 25.09
C ILE A 443 -28.63 3.49 24.24
N SER A 444 -28.46 2.26 24.76
CA SER A 444 -27.81 1.18 24.00
C SER A 444 -28.55 0.88 22.69
N ASN A 445 -27.81 0.51 21.65
CA ASN A 445 -28.28 0.29 20.27
C ASN A 445 -28.76 1.52 19.49
N MET A 446 -28.65 2.74 20.04
CA MET A 446 -28.81 3.96 19.24
C MET A 446 -27.80 3.98 18.08
N LYS A 447 -28.26 4.46 16.91
CA LYS A 447 -27.47 4.54 15.68
C LYS A 447 -27.00 5.96 15.42
N PHE A 448 -25.72 6.07 15.08
CA PHE A 448 -25.07 7.35 14.84
C PHE A 448 -24.31 7.37 13.52
N ASP A 449 -24.33 8.53 12.89
CA ASP A 449 -23.48 8.88 11.78
C ASP A 449 -22.23 9.58 12.34
N VAL A 450 -21.06 9.06 11.97
CA VAL A 450 -19.76 9.44 12.50
C VAL A 450 -18.96 10.12 11.40
N GLU A 451 -18.64 11.38 11.64
CA GLU A 451 -17.88 12.26 10.77
C GLU A 451 -16.47 12.48 11.34
N PHE A 452 -15.43 12.05 10.61
CA PHE A 452 -14.05 12.28 11.02
C PHE A 452 -13.59 13.70 10.63
N THR A 453 -12.86 14.36 11.54
CA THR A 453 -12.37 15.74 11.34
C THR A 453 -10.85 15.80 11.25
N LEU A 454 -10.34 16.66 10.37
CA LEU A 454 -8.90 16.84 10.16
C LEU A 454 -8.30 17.72 11.26
N ASN A 455 -7.30 17.21 11.98
CA ASN A 455 -6.50 18.02 12.89
C ASN A 455 -5.56 18.95 12.09
N ARG A 456 -5.89 20.24 12.05
CA ARG A 456 -5.13 21.28 11.31
C ARG A 456 -3.84 21.74 11.99
N LEU A 457 -3.52 21.27 13.21
CA LEU A 457 -2.42 21.82 14.02
C LEU A 457 -1.05 21.72 13.33
N THR A 458 -0.74 20.57 12.72
CA THR A 458 0.52 20.34 12.00
C THR A 458 0.69 21.27 10.81
N LEU A 459 -0.38 21.44 10.01
CA LEU A 459 -0.41 22.36 8.87
C LEU A 459 -0.25 23.82 9.31
N LYS A 460 -0.97 24.25 10.38
CA LYS A 460 -0.82 25.60 10.95
C LYS A 460 0.62 25.89 11.40
N LEU A 461 1.30 24.90 11.99
CA LEU A 461 2.71 25.04 12.38
C LEU A 461 3.63 25.19 11.16
N GLN A 462 3.42 24.40 10.09
CA GLN A 462 4.17 24.54 8.83
C GLN A 462 3.96 25.92 8.20
N HIS A 463 2.71 26.39 8.10
CA HIS A 463 2.39 27.74 7.61
C HIS A 463 3.09 28.85 8.41
N ARG A 464 3.07 28.77 9.75
CA ARG A 464 3.77 29.74 10.62
C ARG A 464 5.28 29.71 10.41
N ALA A 465 5.86 28.52 10.31
CA ALA A 465 7.31 28.37 10.14
C ALA A 465 7.80 29.01 8.84
N VAL A 466 7.05 28.79 7.75
CA VAL A 466 7.28 29.38 6.42
C VAL A 466 7.11 30.91 6.42
N ASP A 467 6.15 31.44 7.16
CA ASP A 467 6.00 32.89 7.40
C ASP A 467 7.20 33.48 8.16
N MET A 468 7.63 32.80 9.24
CA MET A 468 8.71 33.26 10.09
C MET A 468 10.06 33.24 9.35
N ALA A 469 10.31 32.21 8.54
CA ALA A 469 11.52 32.07 7.73
C ALA A 469 11.77 33.25 6.77
N THR A 470 10.72 33.94 6.33
CA THR A 470 10.82 35.09 5.42
C THR A 470 10.78 36.45 6.11
N LYS A 471 10.16 36.57 7.28
CA LYS A 471 9.90 37.86 7.96
C LYS A 471 10.80 38.17 9.14
N ALA A 472 11.17 37.17 9.95
CA ALA A 472 11.80 37.38 11.25
C ALA A 472 13.16 36.69 11.29
N ASN A 473 14.23 37.47 11.07
CA ASN A 473 15.59 36.98 10.84
C ASN A 473 15.65 36.03 9.62
N PRO A 474 15.62 36.57 8.39
CA PRO A 474 15.42 35.77 7.17
C PRO A 474 16.42 34.62 7.07
N LEU A 475 15.91 33.39 6.93
CA LEU A 475 16.73 32.19 6.78
C LEU A 475 17.32 32.06 5.35
N LEU A 476 17.59 33.18 4.67
CA LEU A 476 18.02 33.23 3.27
C LEU A 476 19.27 32.37 3.05
N ASP A 477 20.34 32.64 3.79
CA ASP A 477 21.61 31.94 3.65
C ASP A 477 21.57 30.48 4.15
N VAL A 478 20.51 30.10 4.87
CA VAL A 478 20.27 28.73 5.35
C VAL A 478 19.48 27.91 4.32
N LEU A 479 18.45 28.51 3.71
CA LEU A 479 17.53 27.86 2.77
C LEU A 479 17.99 27.96 1.30
N PHE A 480 18.78 28.98 0.97
CA PHE A 480 19.33 29.29 -0.35
C PHE A 480 20.81 29.71 -0.25
N PRO A 481 21.69 28.87 0.31
CA PRO A 481 23.09 29.23 0.57
C PRO A 481 23.86 29.58 -0.71
N SER A 482 24.52 30.73 -0.70
CA SER A 482 25.32 31.29 -1.81
C SER A 482 26.79 31.49 -1.42
N ALA A 483 27.53 30.39 -1.33
CA ALA A 483 29.00 30.32 -1.15
C ALA A 483 29.64 31.00 0.08
N ALA A 484 28.88 31.71 0.93
CA ALA A 484 29.36 32.51 2.06
C ALA A 484 29.85 31.71 3.30
N ALA A 485 30.52 30.57 3.10
CA ALA A 485 31.18 29.86 4.20
C ALA A 485 32.38 30.64 4.73
N LYS A 486 32.66 30.51 6.04
CA LYS A 486 33.87 31.03 6.67
C LYS A 486 35.12 30.49 5.94
N SER A 487 35.84 31.38 5.27
CA SER A 487 36.92 31.05 4.33
C SER A 487 38.18 30.46 4.96
N SER A 488 38.34 30.59 6.28
CA SER A 488 39.47 30.04 7.04
C SER A 488 39.00 29.48 8.39
N CYS A 489 38.77 28.16 8.44
CA CYS A 489 38.53 27.46 9.70
C CYS A 489 39.42 26.22 9.79
N SER A 490 40.39 26.23 10.72
CA SER A 490 41.23 25.08 11.01
C SER A 490 40.39 23.96 11.63
N LEU A 491 40.48 22.75 11.08
CA LEU A 491 39.79 21.60 11.66
C LEU A 491 40.38 21.26 13.03
N PRO A 492 39.56 21.08 14.08
CA PRO A 492 40.06 20.72 15.40
C PRO A 492 40.61 19.29 15.42
N GLU A 493 41.68 19.07 16.17
CA GLU A 493 42.12 17.73 16.54
C GLU A 493 41.19 17.21 17.66
N LEU A 494 40.46 16.14 17.37
CA LEU A 494 39.42 15.59 18.24
C LEU A 494 39.76 14.16 18.65
N SER A 495 39.83 13.93 19.96
CA SER A 495 39.77 12.58 20.54
C SER A 495 38.30 12.13 20.59
N MET A 496 37.94 11.08 19.85
CA MET A 496 36.55 10.66 19.72
C MET A 496 36.08 9.92 20.99
N PHE A 497 34.85 10.17 21.42
CA PHE A 497 34.24 9.40 22.52
C PHE A 497 34.03 7.95 22.10
N ASN A 498 33.59 7.73 20.86
CA ASN A 498 33.59 6.40 20.25
C ASN A 498 34.85 6.16 19.41
N ARG A 499 35.83 5.46 19.98
CA ARG A 499 37.10 5.08 19.29
C ARG A 499 36.90 4.37 17.95
N GLY A 500 35.80 3.62 17.78
CA GLY A 500 35.47 2.98 16.49
C GLY A 500 35.13 3.94 15.35
N LEU A 501 35.05 5.25 15.62
CA LEU A 501 34.95 6.30 14.61
C LEU A 501 36.31 6.86 14.17
N GLU A 502 37.37 6.64 14.96
CA GLU A 502 38.73 7.10 14.63
C GLU A 502 39.26 6.33 13.40
N ASP A 503 38.90 5.05 13.30
CA ASP A 503 39.12 4.19 12.11
C ASP A 503 38.26 4.58 10.88
N ASN A 504 37.37 5.58 10.99
CA ASN A 504 36.54 6.06 9.88
C ASN A 504 36.82 7.53 9.53
N PRO A 505 37.62 7.81 8.48
CA PRO A 505 37.95 9.18 8.09
C PRO A 505 36.75 9.97 7.60
N GLU A 506 35.68 9.33 7.09
CA GLU A 506 34.46 10.01 6.66
C GLU A 506 33.68 10.56 7.86
N GLN A 507 33.49 9.71 8.88
CA GLN A 507 32.77 10.10 10.10
C GLN A 507 33.59 11.09 10.93
N CYS A 508 34.91 10.90 11.03
CA CYS A 508 35.82 11.82 11.70
C CYS A 508 35.79 13.22 11.05
N LYS A 509 35.95 13.32 9.73
CA LYS A 509 35.86 14.61 9.01
C LYS A 509 34.51 15.29 9.18
N ALA A 510 33.40 14.54 9.09
CA ALA A 510 32.07 15.10 9.33
C ALA A 510 31.95 15.72 10.73
N VAL A 511 32.44 15.02 11.77
CA VAL A 511 32.45 15.54 13.15
C VAL A 511 33.34 16.79 13.25
N GLN A 512 34.54 16.79 12.67
CA GLN A 512 35.44 17.95 12.68
C GLN A 512 34.82 19.19 12.01
N HIS A 513 34.21 19.03 10.83
CA HIS A 513 33.56 20.12 10.10
C HIS A 513 32.32 20.68 10.81
N ILE A 514 31.53 19.81 11.46
CA ILE A 514 30.40 20.23 12.30
C ILE A 514 30.93 21.02 13.51
N VAL A 515 31.88 20.47 14.27
CA VAL A 515 32.45 21.13 15.46
C VAL A 515 33.13 22.47 15.12
N ALA A 516 33.78 22.56 13.96
CA ALA A 516 34.39 23.79 13.47
C ALA A 516 33.38 24.84 12.96
N GLY A 517 32.11 24.48 12.76
CA GLY A 517 31.12 25.35 12.14
C GLY A 517 31.42 25.72 10.69
N SER A 518 32.16 24.88 9.94
CA SER A 518 32.79 25.29 8.66
C SER A 518 31.81 25.66 7.54
N SER A 519 30.56 25.22 7.64
CA SER A 519 29.50 25.54 6.67
C SER A 519 28.76 26.85 6.99
N GLN A 520 28.82 27.36 8.22
CA GLN A 520 28.01 28.50 8.68
C GLN A 520 28.12 29.69 7.71
N PRO A 521 27.01 30.31 7.29
CA PRO A 521 25.60 30.10 7.73
C PRO A 521 24.88 28.91 7.05
N ALA A 522 25.48 28.30 6.03
CA ALA A 522 24.86 27.21 5.27
C ALA A 522 24.73 25.91 6.10
N PRO A 523 23.71 25.08 5.82
CA PRO A 523 23.57 23.76 6.44
C PRO A 523 24.76 22.84 6.19
N TYR A 524 25.13 22.04 7.19
CA TYR A 524 26.04 20.90 7.01
C TYR A 524 25.23 19.63 6.74
N VAL A 525 25.49 18.95 5.62
CA VAL A 525 24.75 17.74 5.21
C VAL A 525 25.57 16.47 5.45
N VAL A 526 25.09 15.60 6.34
CA VAL A 526 25.65 14.25 6.55
C VAL A 526 24.75 13.23 5.87
N PHE A 527 25.13 12.78 4.68
CA PHE A 527 24.34 11.80 3.95
C PHE A 527 25.07 10.47 3.78
N GLY A 528 24.30 9.44 3.45
CA GLY A 528 24.84 8.13 3.10
C GLY A 528 23.78 7.04 3.19
N PRO A 529 24.05 5.85 2.66
CA PRO A 529 23.16 4.71 2.74
C PRO A 529 22.66 4.39 4.17
N PRO A 530 21.63 3.54 4.31
CA PRO A 530 21.34 2.86 5.56
C PRO A 530 22.60 2.29 6.22
N GLY A 531 22.83 2.61 7.50
CA GLY A 531 23.87 1.94 8.28
C GLY A 531 25.29 2.42 8.15
N THR A 532 25.52 3.49 7.41
CA THR A 532 26.81 4.18 7.40
C THR A 532 27.06 5.04 8.66
N GLY A 533 26.33 4.77 9.74
CA GLY A 533 26.58 5.40 11.03
C GLY A 533 26.06 6.83 11.22
N LYS A 534 25.27 7.41 10.31
CA LYS A 534 24.75 8.80 10.40
C LYS A 534 24.37 9.28 11.81
N THR A 535 23.42 8.61 12.46
CA THR A 535 22.99 8.94 13.83
C THR A 535 24.12 8.81 14.87
N VAL A 536 25.08 7.89 14.68
CA VAL A 536 26.29 7.79 15.54
C VAL A 536 27.19 9.01 15.32
N THR A 537 27.41 9.41 14.06
CA THR A 537 28.17 10.62 13.70
C THR A 537 27.56 11.88 14.29
N LEU A 538 26.22 12.02 14.25
CA LEU A 538 25.53 13.15 14.89
C LEU A 538 25.67 13.14 16.42
N VAL A 539 25.50 11.97 17.05
CA VAL A 539 25.68 11.82 18.51
C VAL A 539 27.11 12.15 18.94
N GLU A 540 28.11 11.75 18.16
CA GLU A 540 29.51 12.11 18.40
C GLU A 540 29.74 13.62 18.26
N ALA A 541 29.25 14.24 17.18
CA ALA A 541 29.37 15.69 16.97
C ALA A 541 28.72 16.50 18.11
N ILE A 542 27.53 16.09 18.56
CA ILE A 542 26.84 16.68 19.72
C ILE A 542 27.72 16.57 20.97
N LYS A 543 28.32 15.40 21.25
CA LYS A 543 29.21 15.19 22.41
C LYS A 543 30.47 16.07 22.34
N GLN A 544 31.08 16.20 21.17
CA GLN A 544 32.26 17.05 20.97
C GLN A 544 31.94 18.54 21.16
N ILE A 545 30.82 19.04 20.60
CA ILE A 545 30.35 20.41 20.83
C ILE A 545 30.13 20.67 22.33
N LEU A 546 29.46 19.75 23.05
CA LEU A 546 29.17 19.91 24.48
C LEU A 546 30.43 19.86 25.36
N LYS A 547 31.49 19.18 24.92
CA LYS A 547 32.82 19.10 25.57
C LYS A 547 33.63 20.37 25.36
N LEU A 548 33.65 20.90 24.14
CA LEU A 548 34.50 22.02 23.73
C LEU A 548 33.87 23.39 24.02
N ASN A 549 32.55 23.49 23.96
CA ASN A 549 31.81 24.72 24.21
C ASN A 549 30.80 24.53 25.34
N SER A 550 31.12 25.06 26.52
CA SER A 550 30.28 24.97 27.72
C SER A 550 28.95 25.73 27.60
N SER A 551 28.91 26.84 26.86
CA SER A 551 27.68 27.63 26.63
C SER A 551 26.81 27.12 25.49
N ALA A 552 27.26 26.11 24.74
CA ALA A 552 26.46 25.52 23.66
C ALA A 552 25.16 24.87 24.19
N HIS A 553 24.05 25.30 23.61
CA HIS A 553 22.76 24.61 23.67
C HIS A 553 22.39 24.06 22.29
N ILE A 554 21.80 22.87 22.29
CA ILE A 554 21.59 22.05 21.10
C ILE A 554 20.14 21.59 21.04
N LEU A 555 19.50 21.84 19.90
CA LEU A 555 18.19 21.29 19.55
C LEU A 555 18.40 20.09 18.63
N ALA A 556 17.94 18.91 19.03
CA ALA A 556 18.09 17.68 18.30
C ALA A 556 16.72 17.14 17.87
N CYS A 557 16.50 17.07 16.55
CA CYS A 557 15.21 16.81 15.95
C CYS A 557 15.22 15.60 15.00
N ALA A 558 14.05 14.99 14.84
CA ALA A 558 13.74 14.06 13.76
C ALA A 558 12.23 14.10 13.44
N PRO A 559 11.78 13.66 12.26
CA PRO A 559 10.35 13.62 11.93
C PRO A 559 9.58 12.59 12.78
N SER A 560 10.19 11.44 13.10
CA SER A 560 9.53 10.37 13.87
C SER A 560 9.93 10.36 15.35
N ASN A 561 8.98 9.99 16.22
CA ASN A 561 9.24 9.81 17.65
C ASN A 561 10.33 8.75 17.90
N SER A 562 10.32 7.65 17.15
CA SER A 562 11.29 6.57 17.31
C SER A 562 12.72 6.96 16.93
N ALA A 563 12.91 7.82 15.92
CA ALA A 563 14.23 8.38 15.62
C ALA A 563 14.71 9.31 16.73
N CYS A 564 13.83 10.17 17.28
CA CYS A 564 14.13 11.01 18.43
C CYS A 564 14.51 10.18 19.67
N ASP A 565 13.85 9.05 19.90
CA ASP A 565 14.13 8.19 21.04
C ASP A 565 15.51 7.52 20.91
N VAL A 566 15.84 6.93 19.75
CA VAL A 566 17.16 6.34 19.47
C VAL A 566 18.28 7.37 19.58
N LEU A 567 18.02 8.61 19.14
CA LEU A 567 18.96 9.73 19.29
C LEU A 567 19.18 10.09 20.77
N CYS A 568 18.10 10.12 21.56
CA CYS A 568 18.16 10.43 23.00
C CYS A 568 18.85 9.33 23.82
N GLU A 569 18.54 8.05 23.57
CA GLU A 569 19.17 6.92 24.27
C GLU A 569 20.70 6.96 24.09
N ARG A 570 21.19 7.12 22.85
CA ARG A 570 22.63 7.19 22.54
C ARG A 570 23.36 8.41 23.09
N LEU A 571 22.62 9.46 23.46
CA LEU A 571 23.16 10.63 24.17
C LEU A 571 23.27 10.36 25.68
N LEU A 572 22.25 9.72 26.26
CA LEU A 572 22.24 9.32 27.68
C LEU A 572 23.28 8.23 27.99
N ASP A 573 23.54 7.32 27.05
CA ASP A 573 24.53 6.22 27.17
C ASP A 573 25.98 6.69 27.44
N SER A 574 26.31 7.98 27.33
CA SER A 574 27.70 8.46 27.48
C SER A 574 27.89 9.81 28.17
N PHE A 575 26.83 10.47 28.62
CA PHE A 575 26.93 11.75 29.33
C PHE A 575 25.92 11.84 30.47
N CYS A 576 26.17 12.78 31.37
CA CYS A 576 25.34 12.97 32.55
C CYS A 576 23.87 13.23 32.18
N SER A 577 22.98 12.31 32.58
CA SER A 577 21.54 12.33 32.29
C SER A 577 20.89 13.70 32.54
N TYR A 578 21.31 14.47 33.55
CA TYR A 578 20.71 15.76 33.88
C TYR A 578 20.81 16.85 32.77
N GLN A 579 21.67 16.69 31.76
CA GLN A 579 21.84 17.69 30.69
C GLN A 579 20.90 17.50 29.48
N VAL A 580 20.25 16.33 29.35
CA VAL A 580 19.49 15.93 28.16
C VAL A 580 18.00 15.77 28.49
N TYR A 581 17.13 16.37 27.68
CA TYR A 581 15.67 16.34 27.87
C TYR A 581 14.91 15.92 26.61
N ARG A 582 14.03 14.92 26.75
CA ARG A 582 13.19 14.37 25.67
C ARG A 582 11.78 14.98 25.73
N MET A 583 11.48 15.90 24.82
CA MET A 583 10.16 16.54 24.73
C MET A 583 9.22 15.78 23.77
N ASN A 584 8.20 15.11 24.32
CA ASN A 584 7.19 14.36 23.57
C ASN A 584 5.91 15.17 23.37
N ALA A 585 5.19 14.89 22.27
CA ALA A 585 3.85 15.44 22.04
C ALA A 585 2.81 14.84 23.01
N GLN A 586 1.83 15.65 23.42
CA GLN A 586 0.68 15.22 24.24
C GLN A 586 -0.16 14.08 23.63
N SER A 587 -0.16 13.97 22.30
CA SER A 587 -0.88 12.94 21.55
C SER A 587 -0.16 11.60 21.47
N ARG A 588 1.12 11.52 21.90
CA ARG A 588 1.88 10.26 21.96
C ARG A 588 1.23 9.32 23.00
N ASP A 589 1.30 8.03 22.76
CA ASP A 589 0.95 7.01 23.76
C ASP A 589 2.08 6.88 24.81
N PRO A 590 1.81 7.10 26.11
CA PRO A 590 2.79 6.88 27.18
C PRO A 590 3.41 5.47 27.19
N ALA A 591 2.64 4.44 26.82
CA ALA A 591 3.16 3.07 26.80
C ALA A 591 4.21 2.83 25.70
N SER A 592 4.29 3.72 24.71
CA SER A 592 5.29 3.67 23.62
C SER A 592 6.66 4.25 24.00
N VAL A 593 6.84 4.82 25.20
CA VAL A 593 8.10 5.45 25.63
C VAL A 593 9.05 4.42 26.26
N PRO A 594 10.31 4.30 25.78
CA PRO A 594 11.32 3.46 26.41
C PRO A 594 11.53 3.79 27.89
N GLU A 595 11.72 2.78 28.72
CA GLU A 595 11.87 2.92 30.18
C GLU A 595 13.09 3.77 30.57
N THR A 596 14.18 3.64 29.80
CA THR A 596 15.39 4.46 29.82
C THR A 596 15.10 5.97 29.75
N LEU A 597 14.12 6.38 28.95
CA LEU A 597 13.80 7.77 28.68
C LEU A 597 12.79 8.38 29.67
N ARG A 598 12.07 7.58 30.46
CA ARG A 598 10.97 8.08 31.31
C ARG A 598 11.42 9.16 32.29
N LYS A 599 12.58 8.97 32.93
CA LYS A 599 13.18 9.93 33.88
C LYS A 599 13.61 11.25 33.23
N ASN A 600 13.91 11.23 31.93
CA ASN A 600 14.47 12.33 31.16
C ASN A 600 13.47 12.97 30.19
N CYS A 601 12.18 12.71 30.36
CA CYS A 601 11.15 13.21 29.46
C CYS A 601 10.05 13.97 30.19
N ASN A 602 9.12 14.53 29.42
CA ASN A 602 7.96 15.27 29.91
C ASN A 602 6.78 14.37 30.35
N LEU A 603 7.01 13.10 30.68
CA LEU A 603 5.99 12.17 31.18
C LEU A 603 5.78 12.34 32.69
N ASP A 604 4.55 12.60 33.10
CA ASP A 604 4.12 12.48 34.50
C ASP A 604 3.54 11.07 34.71
N GLU A 605 4.22 10.27 35.53
CA GLU A 605 3.81 8.89 35.84
C GLU A 605 2.55 8.82 36.71
N LYS A 606 2.24 9.84 37.52
CA LYS A 606 1.03 9.89 38.34
C LYS A 606 -0.21 10.21 37.51
N LEU A 607 -0.06 11.06 36.49
CA LEU A 607 -1.13 11.47 35.59
C LEU A 607 -1.22 10.64 34.29
N GLY A 608 -0.25 9.76 34.04
CA GLY A 608 -0.16 8.94 32.83
C GLY A 608 -0.14 9.78 31.54
N CYS A 609 0.58 10.91 31.54
CA CYS A 609 0.44 11.92 30.49
C CYS A 609 1.70 12.75 30.26
N PHE A 610 1.78 13.41 29.09
CA PHE A 610 2.84 14.36 28.81
C PHE A 610 2.47 15.79 29.25
N TYR A 611 3.20 16.31 30.24
CA TYR A 611 3.02 17.63 30.83
C TYR A 611 4.14 18.58 30.37
N PHE A 612 3.78 19.70 29.74
CA PHE A 612 4.75 20.68 29.27
C PHE A 612 5.10 21.65 30.40
N ARG A 613 6.40 21.70 30.72
CA ARG A 613 7.00 22.64 31.69
C ARG A 613 7.21 24.01 31.04
N ASP A 614 7.42 25.04 31.85
CA ASP A 614 7.66 26.41 31.39
C ASP A 614 8.98 26.56 30.60
N THR A 615 9.05 27.61 29.78
CA THR A 615 10.20 27.88 28.91
C THR A 615 11.51 27.96 29.70
N GLU A 616 11.46 28.60 30.86
CA GLU A 616 12.60 28.74 31.79
C GLU A 616 13.08 27.41 32.38
N PHE A 617 12.22 26.40 32.47
CA PHE A 617 12.63 25.05 32.87
C PHE A 617 13.31 24.33 31.70
N LEU A 618 12.76 24.45 30.49
CA LEU A 618 13.32 23.82 29.28
C LEU A 618 14.71 24.39 28.93
N MET A 619 14.89 25.70 29.05
CA MET A 619 16.16 26.39 28.76
C MET A 619 17.32 26.04 29.71
N LYS A 620 17.08 25.27 30.80
CA LYS A 620 18.13 24.76 31.69
C LYS A 620 18.86 23.55 31.12
N PHE A 621 18.28 22.86 30.14
CA PHE A 621 18.89 21.68 29.52
C PHE A 621 19.80 22.08 28.37
N ARG A 622 20.98 21.47 28.27
CA ARG A 622 21.93 21.74 27.18
C ARG A 622 21.53 21.03 25.87
N VAL A 623 20.77 19.94 25.96
CA VAL A 623 20.25 19.23 24.78
C VAL A 623 18.76 18.97 24.94
N ILE A 624 17.95 19.43 23.98
CA ILE A 624 16.53 19.10 23.89
C ILE A 624 16.31 18.20 22.66
N VAL A 625 15.76 17.01 22.88
CA VAL A 625 15.45 16.02 21.85
C VAL A 625 13.93 15.95 21.61
N THR A 626 13.48 16.31 20.41
CA THR A 626 12.05 16.55 20.12
C THR A 626 11.70 16.22 18.67
N THR A 627 10.44 15.91 18.34
CA THR A 627 10.05 15.83 16.92
C THR A 627 9.97 17.22 16.29
N LEU A 628 10.10 17.31 14.96
CA LEU A 628 10.01 18.57 14.20
C LEU A 628 8.75 19.38 14.55
N TYR A 629 7.56 18.77 14.52
CA TYR A 629 6.32 19.42 14.94
C TYR A 629 6.32 19.85 16.42
N THR A 630 6.94 19.07 17.30
CA THR A 630 6.97 19.35 18.75
C THR A 630 7.96 20.48 19.07
N ALA A 631 9.02 20.66 18.27
CA ALA A 631 9.91 21.83 18.34
C ALA A 631 9.14 23.15 18.11
N GLY A 632 8.07 23.11 17.31
CA GLY A 632 7.16 24.25 17.11
C GLY A 632 6.51 24.77 18.41
N ARG A 633 6.49 23.99 19.50
CA ARG A 633 6.07 24.48 20.83
C ARG A 633 7.11 25.35 21.53
N LEU A 634 8.41 25.17 21.25
CA LEU A 634 9.48 26.02 21.78
C LEU A 634 9.30 27.47 21.29
N VAL A 635 9.01 27.63 20.00
CA VAL A 635 8.63 28.93 19.40
C VAL A 635 7.37 29.49 20.07
N THR A 636 6.34 28.67 20.29
CA THR A 636 5.08 29.11 20.92
C THR A 636 5.29 29.59 22.36
N GLY A 637 6.17 28.92 23.12
CA GLY A 637 6.59 29.32 24.47
C GLY A 637 7.58 30.49 24.51
N GLY A 638 7.99 31.01 23.36
CA GLY A 638 8.90 32.15 23.24
C GLY A 638 10.34 31.86 23.67
N VAL A 639 10.90 30.71 23.27
CA VAL A 639 12.36 30.50 23.33
C VAL A 639 13.05 31.53 22.41
N PRO A 640 14.12 32.22 22.84
CA PRO A 640 14.86 33.17 21.99
C PRO A 640 15.52 32.52 20.77
N VAL A 641 15.59 33.26 19.66
CA VAL A 641 16.11 32.80 18.35
C VAL A 641 17.59 32.39 18.39
N ASN A 642 18.37 32.97 19.31
CA ASN A 642 19.78 32.67 19.53
C ASN A 642 20.04 31.71 20.70
N HIS A 643 18.99 31.14 21.32
CA HIS A 643 19.18 30.20 22.44
C HIS A 643 19.90 28.92 21.99
N PHE A 644 19.57 28.38 20.82
CA PHE A 644 20.24 27.19 20.27
C PHE A 644 21.38 27.58 19.33
N SER A 645 22.60 27.23 19.72
CA SER A 645 23.80 27.37 18.89
C SER A 645 23.84 26.36 17.73
N HIS A 646 23.22 25.19 17.90
CA HIS A 646 23.18 24.14 16.88
C HIS A 646 21.81 23.51 16.82
N VAL A 647 21.28 23.33 15.61
CA VAL A 647 20.08 22.54 15.34
C VAL A 647 20.47 21.34 14.49
N PHE A 648 20.21 20.13 15.01
CA PHE A 648 20.43 18.88 14.30
C PHE A 648 19.09 18.31 13.85
N VAL A 649 19.00 17.85 12.61
CA VAL A 649 17.84 17.11 12.09
C VAL A 649 18.31 15.77 11.56
N ASP A 650 18.06 14.68 12.29
CA ASP A 650 18.27 13.32 11.80
C ASP A 650 17.08 12.85 10.96
N GLU A 651 17.34 11.95 10.02
CA GLU A 651 16.36 11.45 9.04
C GLU A 651 15.64 12.58 8.25
N ALA A 652 16.33 13.72 8.02
CA ALA A 652 15.79 14.93 7.37
C ALA A 652 15.20 14.67 5.96
N GLY A 653 15.66 13.62 5.27
CA GLY A 653 15.10 13.20 3.98
C GLY A 653 13.65 12.69 4.05
N GLN A 654 13.15 12.30 5.23
CA GLN A 654 11.76 11.88 5.43
C GLN A 654 10.79 13.05 5.67
N ALA A 655 11.31 14.25 5.99
CA ALA A 655 10.49 15.40 6.36
C ALA A 655 10.13 16.26 5.15
N LEU A 656 8.94 16.86 5.15
CA LEU A 656 8.65 17.96 4.23
C LEU A 656 9.60 19.13 4.53
N GLU A 657 9.91 19.95 3.52
CA GLU A 657 10.70 21.16 3.76
C GLU A 657 10.04 22.08 4.80
N PRO A 658 8.75 22.47 4.70
CA PRO A 658 8.07 23.23 5.75
C PRO A 658 8.04 22.56 7.12
N GLU A 659 8.11 21.23 7.20
CA GLU A 659 8.22 20.51 8.48
C GLU A 659 9.61 20.68 9.10
N THR A 660 10.67 20.59 8.29
CA THR A 660 12.04 20.90 8.72
C THR A 660 12.14 22.35 9.21
N VAL A 661 11.48 23.27 8.50
CA VAL A 661 11.46 24.70 8.83
C VAL A 661 10.84 24.98 10.21
N ILE A 662 9.92 24.16 10.72
CA ILE A 662 9.34 24.31 12.08
C ILE A 662 10.43 24.30 13.17
N ALA A 663 11.49 23.53 13.00
CA ALA A 663 12.55 23.37 13.99
C ALA A 663 13.66 24.43 13.91
N ILE A 664 13.67 25.28 12.87
CA ILE A 664 14.69 26.32 12.66
C ILE A 664 14.12 27.74 12.67
N ALA A 665 12.91 27.95 12.13
CA ALA A 665 12.30 29.28 12.02
C ALA A 665 11.92 29.82 13.41
N GLY A 666 12.68 30.83 13.87
CA GLY A 666 12.55 31.40 15.21
C GLY A 666 13.27 30.64 16.32
N LEU A 667 14.10 29.64 15.99
CA LEU A 667 14.93 28.89 16.95
C LEU A 667 16.43 28.86 16.59
N LEU A 668 16.77 29.17 15.34
CA LEU A 668 18.12 29.25 14.82
C LEU A 668 18.42 30.69 14.37
N SER A 669 19.55 31.25 14.82
CA SER A 669 20.12 32.48 14.26
C SER A 669 21.05 32.12 13.08
N PRO A 670 20.85 32.65 11.85
CA PRO A 670 21.72 32.34 10.71
C PRO A 670 23.19 32.74 10.92
N GLN A 671 23.45 33.80 11.69
CA GLN A 671 24.79 34.39 11.86
C GLN A 671 25.66 33.62 12.86
N GLU A 672 25.04 33.08 13.91
CA GLU A 672 25.72 32.47 15.06
C GLU A 672 25.51 30.95 15.14
N GLY A 673 24.39 30.46 14.58
CA GLY A 673 23.97 29.08 14.69
C GLY A 673 24.37 28.23 13.49
N GLN A 674 24.45 26.91 13.70
CA GLN A 674 24.62 25.93 12.62
C GLN A 674 23.42 24.98 12.51
N LEU A 675 22.94 24.79 11.28
CA LEU A 675 22.01 23.71 10.95
C LEU A 675 22.80 22.49 10.45
N VAL A 676 22.54 21.31 11.01
CA VAL A 676 23.10 20.03 10.55
C VAL A 676 21.96 19.11 10.13
N LEU A 677 21.94 18.72 8.86
CA LEU A 677 20.93 17.82 8.29
C LEU A 677 21.56 16.44 8.04
N ALA A 678 21.08 15.40 8.70
CA ALA A 678 21.44 14.02 8.37
C ALA A 678 20.27 13.29 7.71
N GLY A 679 20.57 12.47 6.70
CA GLY A 679 19.54 11.72 6.01
C GLY A 679 20.07 10.92 4.83
N ASP A 680 19.17 10.50 3.97
CA ASP A 680 19.51 9.80 2.73
C ASP A 680 18.44 10.11 1.68
N PRO A 681 18.76 10.87 0.61
CA PRO A 681 17.79 11.21 -0.43
C PRO A 681 17.31 9.97 -1.21
N LYS A 682 17.98 8.82 -1.08
CA LYS A 682 17.59 7.54 -1.70
C LYS A 682 16.78 6.62 -0.77
N GLN A 683 16.48 7.06 0.45
CA GLN A 683 15.49 6.42 1.34
C GLN A 683 14.14 7.16 1.28
N LEU A 684 13.16 6.69 2.06
CA LEU A 684 11.78 7.17 2.00
C LEU A 684 11.70 8.68 2.23
N GLY A 685 11.04 9.36 1.29
CA GLY A 685 10.65 10.77 1.42
C GLY A 685 9.33 10.94 2.16
N PRO A 686 8.91 12.19 2.42
CA PRO A 686 7.64 12.50 3.06
C PRO A 686 6.43 11.96 2.27
N ILE A 687 5.35 11.67 3.00
CA ILE A 687 4.08 11.21 2.41
C ILE A 687 3.21 12.43 2.10
N VAL A 688 3.02 12.71 0.81
CA VAL A 688 2.10 13.74 0.29
C VAL A 688 0.85 13.06 -0.26
N GLN A 689 -0.33 13.52 0.14
CA GLN A 689 -1.62 13.00 -0.31
C GLN A 689 -2.07 13.66 -1.62
N SER A 690 -1.88 14.97 -1.75
CA SER A 690 -2.34 15.78 -2.88
C SER A 690 -1.54 15.50 -4.16
N PRO A 691 -2.16 14.94 -5.21
CA PRO A 691 -1.46 14.68 -6.46
C PRO A 691 -0.98 15.96 -7.15
N ILE A 692 -1.68 17.08 -6.91
CA ILE A 692 -1.29 18.40 -7.42
C ILE A 692 -0.05 18.88 -6.69
N ALA A 693 -0.04 18.86 -5.35
CA ALA A 693 1.14 19.28 -4.59
C ALA A 693 2.37 18.39 -4.91
N LEU A 694 2.16 17.07 -5.03
CA LEU A 694 3.21 16.13 -5.43
C LEU A 694 3.78 16.42 -6.83
N LYS A 695 2.93 16.76 -7.81
CA LYS A 695 3.37 17.17 -9.16
C LYS A 695 4.27 18.40 -9.12
N HIS A 696 3.97 19.37 -8.25
CA HIS A 696 4.75 20.61 -8.09
C HIS A 696 5.84 20.51 -7.00
N GLN A 697 6.41 19.32 -6.83
CA GLN A 697 7.58 19.00 -5.99
C GLN A 697 7.40 19.20 -4.47
N PHE A 698 6.17 19.26 -3.96
CA PHE A 698 5.95 19.41 -2.50
C PHE A 698 6.52 18.24 -1.66
N GLY A 699 6.65 17.05 -2.26
CA GLY A 699 7.25 15.87 -1.61
C GLY A 699 8.78 15.86 -1.57
N LEU A 700 9.45 16.94 -1.99
CA LEU A 700 10.90 17.10 -1.90
C LEU A 700 11.27 17.63 -0.51
N SER A 701 12.16 16.93 0.19
CA SER A 701 12.71 17.40 1.48
C SER A 701 13.72 18.54 1.30
N LEU A 702 13.96 19.33 2.36
CA LEU A 702 14.99 20.37 2.33
C LEU A 702 16.38 19.80 2.00
N LEU A 703 16.70 18.62 2.55
CA LEU A 703 17.96 17.92 2.29
C LEU A 703 18.08 17.52 0.82
N GLU A 704 17.03 16.96 0.22
CA GLU A 704 17.02 16.61 -1.21
C GLU A 704 17.14 17.87 -2.08
N ARG A 705 16.40 18.94 -1.77
CA ARG A 705 16.45 20.19 -2.54
C ARG A 705 17.85 20.80 -2.56
N LEU A 706 18.53 20.85 -1.41
CA LEU A 706 19.90 21.36 -1.33
C LEU A 706 20.86 20.47 -2.13
N MET A 707 20.78 19.15 -1.99
CA MET A 707 21.65 18.21 -2.71
C MET A 707 21.43 18.17 -4.23
N GLU A 708 20.18 18.32 -4.70
CA GLU A 708 19.84 18.19 -6.12
C GLU A 708 19.93 19.52 -6.88
N PHE A 709 19.62 20.65 -6.26
CA PHE A 709 19.52 21.94 -6.96
C PHE A 709 20.61 22.95 -6.62
N ASN A 710 21.23 22.92 -5.44
CA ASN A 710 22.26 23.90 -5.04
C ASN A 710 23.69 23.40 -5.31
N ASP A 711 24.50 24.22 -5.96
CA ASP A 711 25.81 23.82 -6.50
C ASP A 711 26.88 23.55 -5.43
N LEU A 712 26.73 24.10 -4.22
CA LEU A 712 27.63 23.83 -3.08
C LEU A 712 27.59 22.36 -2.64
N TYR A 713 26.43 21.71 -2.80
CA TYR A 713 26.24 20.32 -2.39
C TYR A 713 26.50 19.35 -3.56
N LYS A 714 26.21 19.76 -4.80
CA LYS A 714 26.53 18.98 -6.02
C LYS A 714 28.04 18.73 -6.15
N THR A 715 28.86 19.75 -5.86
CA THR A 715 30.33 19.66 -5.93
C THR A 715 30.94 18.74 -4.87
N SER A 716 30.15 18.25 -3.91
CA SER A 716 30.58 17.34 -2.83
C SER A 716 31.73 17.91 -1.98
N ASP A 717 31.75 19.24 -1.79
CA ASP A 717 32.74 19.93 -0.96
C ASP A 717 32.60 19.50 0.53
N PRO A 718 33.64 18.93 1.15
CA PRO A 718 33.59 18.41 2.53
C PRO A 718 33.24 19.47 3.59
N ARG A 719 33.40 20.77 3.27
CA ARG A 719 32.99 21.90 4.13
C ARG A 719 31.48 22.02 4.31
N PHE A 720 30.69 21.52 3.35
CA PHE A 720 29.23 21.58 3.35
C PHE A 720 28.57 20.21 3.42
N VAL A 721 29.20 19.17 2.85
CA VAL A 721 28.59 17.86 2.72
C VAL A 721 29.59 16.72 2.87
N THR A 722 29.26 15.74 3.73
CA THR A 722 30.01 14.48 3.82
C THR A 722 29.12 13.29 3.48
N LYS A 723 29.63 12.45 2.58
CA LYS A 723 29.08 11.13 2.25
C LYS A 723 29.73 10.05 3.10
N LEU A 724 28.98 9.45 4.01
CA LEU A 724 29.41 8.27 4.75
C LEU A 724 29.29 7.03 3.84
N GLN A 725 30.38 6.26 3.70
CA GLN A 725 30.51 5.15 2.75
C GLN A 725 30.60 3.80 3.46
N LYS A 726 31.39 3.68 4.53
CA LYS A 726 31.53 2.43 5.30
C LYS A 726 30.18 2.04 5.93
N ASN A 727 29.58 0.93 5.49
CA ASN A 727 28.28 0.44 5.98
C ASN A 727 28.46 -0.68 7.03
N TYR A 728 27.88 -0.48 8.21
CA TYR A 728 27.97 -1.36 9.37
C TYR A 728 26.69 -2.18 9.64
N ARG A 729 25.75 -2.29 8.67
CA ARG A 729 24.33 -2.71 8.88
C ARG A 729 23.79 -3.73 7.85
N TRP A 730 24.17 -5.01 7.96
CA TRP A 730 23.78 -6.09 7.03
C TRP A 730 22.69 -7.08 7.52
N GLY A 731 21.57 -7.22 6.79
CA GLY A 731 20.35 -8.08 7.01
C GLY A 731 19.50 -7.96 8.34
N ARG A 732 18.22 -7.46 8.47
CA ARG A 732 17.09 -7.01 7.58
C ARG A 732 16.09 -5.97 8.23
N SER A 733 15.27 -5.22 7.44
CA SER A 733 13.77 -4.99 7.38
C SER A 733 12.76 -4.53 8.50
N VAL A 734 11.43 -4.30 8.30
CA VAL A 734 10.41 -4.37 7.20
C VAL A 734 9.15 -3.52 7.56
N LEU A 735 8.06 -3.50 6.75
CA LEU A 735 6.73 -4.18 6.95
C LEU A 735 5.47 -3.46 6.40
N LYS A 736 4.41 -4.27 6.24
CA LYS A 736 2.95 -3.97 6.35
C LYS A 736 2.13 -5.26 6.60
N PRO A 737 2.62 -6.48 6.25
CA PRO A 737 2.31 -7.79 6.88
C PRO A 737 2.22 -7.89 8.43
N VAL A 738 2.32 -6.77 9.15
CA VAL A 738 2.55 -6.68 10.60
C VAL A 738 1.55 -7.51 11.38
N GLU A 739 0.28 -7.26 11.10
CA GLU A 739 -0.78 -7.54 12.05
C GLU A 739 -1.19 -9.00 11.98
N LYS A 740 -1.19 -9.59 10.78
CA LYS A 740 -1.37 -11.04 10.60
C LYS A 740 -0.28 -11.85 11.30
N ILE A 741 0.98 -11.41 11.23
CA ILE A 741 2.09 -12.06 11.93
C ILE A 741 1.95 -11.87 13.45
N ARG A 742 1.66 -10.64 13.94
CA ARG A 742 1.40 -10.38 15.36
C ARG A 742 0.20 -11.18 15.91
N LEU A 743 -0.83 -11.46 15.09
CA LEU A 743 -2.01 -12.23 15.50
C LEU A 743 -1.70 -13.73 15.57
N ALA A 744 -1.02 -14.28 14.57
CA ALA A 744 -0.61 -15.69 14.55
C ALA A 744 0.28 -16.02 15.76
N LEU A 745 1.29 -15.18 16.04
CA LEU A 745 2.19 -15.31 17.20
C LEU A 745 1.48 -15.21 18.57
N LYS A 746 0.24 -14.69 18.62
CA LYS A 746 -0.57 -14.62 19.85
C LYS A 746 -1.56 -15.78 19.99
N LYS A 747 -1.93 -16.45 18.90
CA LYS A 747 -2.85 -17.60 18.92
C LYS A 747 -2.15 -18.90 19.31
N ASP A 748 -0.92 -19.11 18.84
CA ASP A 748 -0.19 -20.35 19.07
C ASP A 748 0.34 -20.43 20.53
N ARG A 749 -0.24 -21.34 21.31
CA ARG A 749 0.14 -21.63 22.70
C ARG A 749 1.50 -22.34 22.83
N LEU A 750 1.91 -23.12 21.83
CA LEU A 750 3.19 -23.84 21.83
C LEU A 750 4.36 -22.91 21.52
N LEU A 751 4.22 -22.01 20.55
CA LEU A 751 5.22 -20.99 20.25
C LEU A 751 5.39 -19.99 21.39
N SER A 752 4.29 -19.56 22.02
CA SER A 752 4.32 -18.59 23.12
C SER A 752 4.84 -19.15 24.46
N GLN A 753 4.77 -20.48 24.69
CA GLN A 753 5.40 -21.10 25.86
C GLN A 753 6.87 -21.50 25.63
N LYS A 754 7.26 -21.91 24.42
CA LYS A 754 8.66 -22.34 24.14
C LYS A 754 9.62 -21.21 23.81
N LEU A 755 9.12 -20.05 23.36
CA LEU A 755 9.94 -18.90 22.99
C LEU A 755 9.46 -17.67 23.77
N ASN A 756 10.37 -17.00 24.47
CA ASN A 756 10.11 -15.74 25.17
C ASN A 756 9.94 -14.59 24.13
N LEU A 757 8.78 -14.57 23.47
CA LEU A 757 8.48 -13.73 22.30
C LEU A 757 8.19 -12.25 22.62
N THR A 758 8.25 -11.85 23.90
CA THR A 758 8.01 -10.47 24.37
C THR A 758 8.95 -9.44 23.73
N GLY A 759 10.14 -9.84 23.28
CA GLY A 759 11.11 -8.97 22.59
C GLY A 759 10.95 -8.87 21.06
N LEU A 760 10.00 -9.59 20.43
CA LEU A 760 9.88 -9.64 18.98
C LEU A 760 9.17 -8.40 18.41
N LYS A 761 9.93 -7.47 17.84
CA LYS A 761 9.34 -6.31 17.15
C LYS A 761 8.87 -6.66 15.74
N VAL A 762 7.63 -6.25 15.45
CA VAL A 762 6.91 -6.35 14.17
C VAL A 762 6.17 -5.00 14.04
N GLY A 763 6.08 -4.35 12.86
CA GLY A 763 5.61 -2.95 12.65
C GLY A 763 6.18 -2.36 11.34
N SER A 764 5.55 -1.43 10.61
CA SER A 764 5.78 -1.10 9.17
C SER A 764 7.21 -0.71 8.69
N VAL A 765 7.49 -0.65 7.37
CA VAL A 765 8.83 -0.27 6.81
C VAL A 765 9.25 1.09 7.35
N GLU A 766 8.28 1.99 7.40
CA GLU A 766 8.34 3.31 7.99
C GLU A 766 8.61 3.23 9.51
N GLU A 767 7.92 2.36 10.26
CA GLU A 767 8.18 2.15 11.70
C GLU A 767 9.59 1.60 12.01
N PHE A 768 10.23 0.89 11.08
CA PHE A 768 11.61 0.40 11.23
C PHE A 768 12.66 1.35 10.65
N GLN A 769 12.28 2.47 10.04
CA GLN A 769 13.24 3.48 9.62
C GLN A 769 13.99 4.06 10.85
N GLY A 770 15.25 4.48 10.68
CA GLY A 770 16.22 4.67 11.78
C GLY A 770 16.68 3.38 12.49
N GLN A 771 15.80 2.41 12.74
CA GLN A 771 16.02 1.25 13.63
C GLN A 771 16.72 0.02 13.00
N GLU A 772 17.19 -0.88 13.87
CA GLU A 772 18.00 -2.05 13.52
C GLU A 772 17.71 -3.28 14.40
N LYS A 773 17.76 -4.50 13.86
CA LYS A 773 17.81 -5.77 14.63
C LYS A 773 18.73 -6.81 13.97
N LYS A 774 19.12 -7.85 14.74
CA LYS A 774 19.90 -9.02 14.27
C LYS A 774 19.19 -9.81 13.15
N ILE A 775 17.88 -10.00 13.29
CA ILE A 775 17.05 -10.81 12.38
C ILE A 775 15.62 -10.20 12.33
N ILE A 776 15.14 -9.84 11.14
CA ILE A 776 13.76 -9.45 10.78
C ILE A 776 13.26 -10.06 9.44
N MET A 777 12.13 -10.75 9.38
CA MET A 777 11.69 -11.45 8.14
C MET A 777 10.94 -10.52 7.18
N ILE A 778 11.43 -10.32 5.95
CA ILE A 778 10.62 -9.64 4.91
C ILE A 778 9.55 -10.60 4.42
N SER A 779 8.29 -10.24 4.58
CA SER A 779 7.20 -10.78 3.77
C SER A 779 6.78 -9.74 2.75
N THR A 780 6.61 -10.12 1.49
CA THR A 780 6.13 -9.21 0.43
C THR A 780 4.61 -9.26 0.26
N VAL A 781 3.94 -10.24 0.87
CA VAL A 781 2.47 -10.49 0.93
C VAL A 781 1.75 -10.70 -0.41
N ARG A 782 2.23 -10.13 -1.51
CA ARG A 782 1.59 -10.25 -2.84
C ARG A 782 1.79 -11.64 -3.43
N SER A 783 0.68 -12.32 -3.71
CA SER A 783 0.62 -13.69 -4.23
C SER A 783 -0.08 -13.83 -5.59
N SER A 784 -0.85 -12.84 -6.07
CA SER A 784 -1.51 -12.84 -7.39
C SER A 784 -1.43 -11.49 -8.12
N THR A 785 -1.26 -11.54 -9.45
CA THR A 785 -1.30 -10.39 -10.38
C THR A 785 -2.60 -9.58 -10.33
N ASN A 786 -3.74 -10.17 -9.95
CA ASN A 786 -5.02 -9.46 -9.87
C ASN A 786 -5.00 -8.28 -8.89
N TYR A 787 -4.18 -8.33 -7.84
CA TYR A 787 -3.99 -7.23 -6.90
C TYR A 787 -3.05 -6.12 -7.40
N VAL A 788 -2.27 -6.37 -8.46
CA VAL A 788 -1.34 -5.38 -9.03
C VAL A 788 -2.09 -4.21 -9.69
N LYS A 789 -3.30 -4.46 -10.25
CA LYS A 789 -4.18 -3.39 -10.73
C LYS A 789 -4.68 -2.48 -9.59
N MET A 790 -5.09 -3.07 -8.46
CA MET A 790 -5.47 -2.27 -7.27
C MET A 790 -4.29 -1.46 -6.71
N ASP A 791 -3.05 -1.98 -6.76
CA ASP A 791 -1.87 -1.22 -6.31
C ASP A 791 -1.55 0.00 -7.20
N GLN A 792 -1.90 -0.03 -8.50
CA GLN A 792 -1.82 1.12 -9.40
C GLN A 792 -2.90 2.17 -9.11
N ASP A 793 -4.12 1.75 -8.76
CA ASP A 793 -5.25 2.65 -8.49
C ASP A 793 -5.21 3.29 -7.09
N PHE A 794 -4.58 2.65 -6.09
CA PHE A 794 -4.54 3.12 -4.69
C PHE A 794 -3.17 3.60 -4.20
N ASN A 795 -2.13 3.59 -5.05
CA ASN A 795 -0.78 4.09 -4.76
C ASN A 795 -0.11 3.46 -3.50
N ILE A 796 -0.46 2.21 -3.16
CA ILE A 796 0.08 1.48 -1.99
C ILE A 796 1.31 0.66 -2.41
N GLY A 797 2.26 1.34 -3.04
CA GLY A 797 3.47 0.72 -3.59
C GLY A 797 4.44 0.24 -2.52
N PHE A 798 4.29 -1.01 -2.05
CA PHE A 798 5.37 -1.75 -1.38
C PHE A 798 6.41 -2.25 -2.39
N LEU A 799 5.97 -2.69 -3.57
CA LEU A 799 6.83 -3.26 -4.62
C LEU A 799 7.35 -2.25 -5.65
N SER A 800 6.61 -1.17 -5.90
CA SER A 800 6.95 -0.16 -6.92
C SER A 800 7.81 1.00 -6.39
N ASN A 801 7.98 1.13 -5.08
CA ASN A 801 8.70 2.24 -4.47
C ASN A 801 10.15 1.81 -4.10
N GLU A 802 11.12 2.24 -4.90
CA GLU A 802 12.55 1.92 -4.72
C GLU A 802 13.08 2.37 -3.36
N LYS A 803 12.59 3.50 -2.84
CA LYS A 803 12.96 4.02 -1.52
C LYS A 803 12.48 3.09 -0.39
N ARG A 804 11.28 2.48 -0.51
CA ARG A 804 10.79 1.45 0.43
C ARG A 804 11.63 0.19 0.38
N PHE A 805 12.00 -0.26 -0.83
CA PHE A 805 12.89 -1.41 -1.03
C PHE A 805 14.24 -1.18 -0.32
N ASN A 806 14.87 -0.02 -0.53
CA ASN A 806 16.12 0.36 0.11
C ASN A 806 16.02 0.35 1.65
N VAL A 807 14.95 0.91 2.24
CA VAL A 807 14.75 0.85 3.70
C VAL A 807 14.56 -0.60 4.15
N ALA A 808 13.72 -1.38 3.46
CA ALA A 808 13.38 -2.75 3.84
C ALA A 808 14.58 -3.72 3.80
N ILE A 809 15.46 -3.68 2.80
CA ILE A 809 16.59 -4.63 2.80
C ILE A 809 17.67 -4.29 3.85
N THR A 810 17.60 -3.12 4.52
CA THR A 810 18.71 -2.53 5.30
C THR A 810 18.49 -2.19 6.80
N ARG A 811 17.40 -2.60 7.47
CA ARG A 811 17.20 -2.38 8.94
C ARG A 811 18.02 -3.29 9.90
N ALA A 812 19.30 -3.49 9.63
CA ALA A 812 19.75 -4.86 9.40
C ALA A 812 21.12 -5.20 10.05
N LYS A 813 21.34 -6.37 10.70
CA LYS A 813 22.63 -6.74 11.35
C LYS A 813 23.19 -8.18 11.25
N SER A 814 22.49 -9.23 10.79
CA SER A 814 23.17 -10.55 10.62
C SER A 814 22.74 -11.44 9.46
N LEU A 815 21.45 -11.54 9.12
CA LEU A 815 20.94 -12.49 8.10
C LEU A 815 19.94 -11.75 7.19
N LEU A 816 19.59 -12.19 5.97
CA LEU A 816 18.39 -11.72 5.25
C LEU A 816 17.53 -12.86 4.72
N ILE A 817 16.24 -12.85 5.08
CA ILE A 817 15.21 -13.75 4.53
C ILE A 817 14.08 -12.87 3.98
N VAL A 818 13.76 -13.12 2.72
CA VAL A 818 12.64 -12.52 1.98
C VAL A 818 11.72 -13.64 1.54
N VAL A 819 10.44 -13.52 1.86
CA VAL A 819 9.38 -14.47 1.50
C VAL A 819 8.39 -13.73 0.59
N GLY A 820 8.22 -14.21 -0.64
CA GLY A 820 7.38 -13.57 -1.64
C GLY A 820 7.27 -14.35 -2.95
N ASN A 821 6.25 -14.04 -3.77
CA ASN A 821 6.08 -14.65 -5.10
C ASN A 821 7.08 -14.03 -6.11
N PRO A 822 8.07 -14.79 -6.61
CA PRO A 822 9.12 -14.24 -7.46
C PRO A 822 8.63 -13.81 -8.85
N LEU A 823 7.55 -14.40 -9.39
CA LEU A 823 6.97 -13.99 -10.68
C LEU A 823 6.43 -12.56 -10.61
N ILE A 824 5.74 -12.22 -9.52
CA ILE A 824 5.22 -10.87 -9.28
C ILE A 824 6.35 -9.90 -8.98
N LEU A 825 7.35 -10.31 -8.18
CA LEU A 825 8.49 -9.46 -7.86
C LEU A 825 9.31 -9.09 -9.10
N ARG A 826 9.53 -10.02 -10.04
CA ARG A 826 10.24 -9.73 -11.30
C ARG A 826 9.54 -8.71 -12.21
N THR A 827 8.26 -8.41 -12.01
CA THR A 827 7.60 -7.31 -12.75
C THR A 827 8.15 -5.92 -12.40
N ASN A 828 8.91 -5.80 -11.31
CA ASN A 828 9.61 -4.58 -10.93
C ASN A 828 11.14 -4.71 -11.18
N PRO A 829 11.78 -3.78 -11.92
CA PRO A 829 13.20 -3.88 -12.28
C PRO A 829 14.19 -3.92 -11.09
N VAL A 830 13.85 -3.33 -9.94
CA VAL A 830 14.72 -3.34 -8.76
C VAL A 830 14.65 -4.69 -8.04
N TRP A 831 13.45 -5.25 -7.92
CA TRP A 831 13.24 -6.59 -7.38
C TRP A 831 13.80 -7.68 -8.29
N GLU A 832 13.71 -7.54 -9.62
CA GLU A 832 14.36 -8.47 -10.56
C GLU A 832 15.89 -8.47 -10.38
N LYS A 833 16.53 -7.30 -10.32
CA LYS A 833 17.97 -7.20 -10.04
C LYS A 833 18.35 -7.86 -8.71
N PHE A 834 17.54 -7.71 -7.67
CA PHE A 834 17.76 -8.35 -6.37
C PHE A 834 17.61 -9.87 -6.43
N ILE A 835 16.61 -10.39 -7.15
CA ILE A 835 16.42 -11.83 -7.35
C ILE A 835 17.59 -12.42 -8.13
N ASN A 836 18.04 -11.75 -9.19
CA ASN A 836 19.20 -12.18 -9.98
C ASN A 836 20.48 -12.19 -9.11
N TYR A 837 20.72 -11.15 -8.31
CA TYR A 837 21.82 -11.15 -7.32
C TYR A 837 21.72 -12.33 -6.32
N CYS A 838 20.51 -12.67 -5.85
CA CYS A 838 20.31 -13.82 -4.97
C CYS A 838 20.52 -15.17 -5.69
N LEU A 839 20.22 -15.28 -6.99
CA LEU A 839 20.58 -16.45 -7.81
C LEU A 839 22.09 -16.57 -7.96
N ASP A 840 22.77 -15.50 -8.38
CA ASP A 840 24.23 -15.43 -8.56
C ASP A 840 24.99 -15.80 -7.27
N LYS A 841 24.46 -15.38 -6.10
CA LYS A 841 25.03 -15.67 -4.78
C LYS A 841 24.52 -16.96 -4.14
N LYS A 842 23.75 -17.79 -4.86
CA LYS A 842 23.14 -19.04 -4.37
C LYS A 842 22.30 -18.88 -3.09
N GLY A 843 21.78 -17.67 -2.85
CA GLY A 843 20.89 -17.31 -1.73
C GLY A 843 19.41 -17.45 -2.06
N TYR A 844 19.06 -17.80 -3.30
CA TYR A 844 17.69 -18.08 -3.74
C TYR A 844 17.33 -19.56 -3.59
N THR A 845 16.14 -19.85 -3.08
CA THR A 845 15.58 -21.21 -2.97
C THR A 845 14.05 -21.17 -3.11
N GLY A 846 13.45 -22.29 -3.56
CA GLY A 846 12.01 -22.39 -3.82
C GLY A 846 11.69 -22.58 -5.31
N PHE A 847 10.95 -21.65 -5.91
CA PHE A 847 10.39 -21.80 -7.26
C PHE A 847 11.46 -21.70 -8.37
N PRO A 848 11.63 -22.70 -9.26
CA PRO A 848 12.66 -22.70 -10.30
C PRO A 848 12.31 -21.74 -11.45
N LEU A 849 13.07 -20.65 -11.57
CA LEU A 849 12.80 -19.56 -12.52
C LEU A 849 13.15 -19.86 -13.99
N GLU A 850 13.88 -20.94 -14.25
CA GLU A 850 14.41 -21.28 -15.59
C GLU A 850 13.41 -22.00 -16.51
N LYS A 851 12.19 -22.31 -16.04
CA LYS A 851 11.33 -23.33 -16.69
C LYS A 851 9.88 -22.94 -16.96
N THR A 852 9.41 -21.72 -16.66
CA THR A 852 8.02 -21.34 -16.97
C THR A 852 7.74 -19.84 -16.88
N ASP A 853 7.14 -19.28 -17.93
CA ASP A 853 6.64 -17.88 -17.97
C ASP A 853 5.18 -17.73 -17.47
N ASN A 854 4.52 -18.82 -17.04
CA ASN A 854 3.08 -18.83 -16.70
C ASN A 854 2.80 -18.98 -15.19
N GLU A 855 1.89 -18.14 -14.67
CA GLU A 855 1.43 -18.18 -13.27
C GLU A 855 0.79 -19.52 -12.87
N ASP A 856 0.13 -20.22 -13.81
CA ASP A 856 -0.55 -21.50 -13.54
C ASP A 856 0.41 -22.56 -12.97
N ALA A 857 1.65 -22.58 -13.46
CA ALA A 857 2.68 -23.50 -12.98
C ALA A 857 3.16 -23.14 -11.56
N PHE A 858 3.18 -21.86 -11.20
CA PHE A 858 3.46 -21.41 -9.83
C PHE A 858 2.33 -21.80 -8.87
N VAL A 859 1.07 -21.63 -9.27
CA VAL A 859 -0.09 -22.04 -8.45
C VAL A 859 -0.08 -23.56 -8.24
N LEU A 860 0.16 -24.35 -9.29
CA LEU A 860 0.33 -25.80 -9.20
C LEU A 860 1.50 -26.22 -8.31
N MET A 861 2.65 -25.53 -8.37
CA MET A 861 3.80 -25.85 -7.52
C MET A 861 3.56 -25.46 -6.05
N MET A 862 2.89 -24.34 -5.78
CA MET A 862 2.52 -23.93 -4.42
C MET A 862 1.50 -24.91 -3.81
N ALA A 863 0.53 -25.41 -4.58
CA ALA A 863 -0.37 -26.46 -4.15
C ALA A 863 0.37 -27.79 -3.85
N ALA A 864 1.45 -28.07 -4.59
CA ALA A 864 2.29 -29.25 -4.36
C ALA A 864 3.23 -29.15 -3.14
N LEU A 865 3.43 -27.97 -2.55
CA LEU A 865 4.39 -27.77 -1.43
C LEU A 865 3.94 -28.39 -0.09
N ARG A 866 2.73 -28.94 0.02
CA ARG A 866 2.19 -29.52 1.27
C ARG A 866 2.41 -28.60 2.47
N ILE A 867 2.09 -27.31 2.31
CA ILE A 867 1.88 -26.45 3.47
C ILE A 867 0.57 -26.92 4.09
N MET A 868 0.69 -27.89 4.99
CA MET A 868 -0.41 -28.31 5.85
C MET A 868 -0.84 -27.08 6.64
N ASP A 869 -2.14 -26.76 6.66
CA ASP A 869 -2.69 -26.01 7.78
C ASP A 869 -2.65 -26.93 9.01
N THR A 870 -1.47 -26.97 9.66
CA THR A 870 -1.35 -27.48 11.02
C THR A 870 -2.09 -26.51 11.93
N GLU A 871 -3.39 -26.76 12.13
CA GLU A 871 -4.27 -26.24 13.19
C GLU A 871 -4.11 -24.73 13.52
N CYS A 872 -4.99 -23.87 12.97
CA CYS A 872 -5.03 -22.41 13.20
C CYS A 872 -6.43 -21.81 13.43
#